data_AF-A0A0S8DZB5-F1
#
_entry.id   AF-A0A0S8DZB5-F1
#
_cell.length_a   1.000
_cell.length_b   1.000
_cell.length_c   1.000
_cell.angle_alpha   90.00
_cell.angle_beta   90.00
_cell.angle_gamma   90.00
#
_symmetry.space_group_name_H-M   'P 1'
#
loop_
_entity.id
_entity.type
_entity.pdbx_description
1 polymer ?
#
loop_
_entity_poly.entity_id
_entity_poly.type
_entity_poly.pdbx_seq_one_letter_code
_entity_poly.pdbx_strand_id
1 'polypeptide(L)'
;MKSTLERLLDESSSLEVANSIRTQGPEATCEHLETLIARGSTDPNLFRCLGVIQLMVGKASDAEASCREALNLNVRDHQNVLALGLCLHKLGKFRDAERHYRKALEDGSDVWVLWNELGRALNNLGNLLEARDAFEKATRLAPEEGEPWRNLGHIWRRLGNWRRAAEDFQRATDLSPDDGDALLGLATVQLVEGRLVFAETSLRKLLKFDSGNAQAATHLGICLYKQGRLTEACDTYRKSLDAVPDMPDTLVNYGISLHALGNYVDAASCFRRAASLGLRSPGVIARYAESLAASGDVAEAIKEIVDYVSQSLGEDVDTEELWHLAEVSRSLGSLDEAIECYRRSLRGSLNNAKLNFLLGATLAEKGDLNEALKIIDRALALRPTYQSAIACKVAILRRLGRKESARDLLDLQRDVLCRTLNAPGGYADLESFNKALVERVLAEPTLKYEREGNATRQGAHTGVLDTEKPGPLRDLVMMIEGVVRDYLEDLPFLSGHPLRGRCPARWKLQIWAVVMDRGGHQVAHAHDDGYLSGVYYPSVPNSVSGGGEAGCLELGRPADKLAGQEEHDVRLIRPEPGRLIVFPSYCVHRTIPLETSGTRISIAFDMVPKEWGSHKHDTSVNKISSTEEMVTFLRKVTAGQIQHSGDSLLEHFKGVRSVLRIWGERPEVYNAGLFHSVYGSESFKSGPVSADRRCEVTALIGKEAERLAWLFCTVRRYTLFDSVTKPEHGQRIQSREDGQWIDLNPKEFRDLITITVANWVEQAERRPSDRRLRPRPPLLAMRSYLSEEARAHFDRVCRRMHGLGG
;
A
#
# COMPACT_ATOMS: atom_id res chain seq x y z
N MET A 1 22.75 23.61 -24.52
CA MET A 1 22.23 24.58 -25.51
C MET A 1 22.99 25.89 -25.49
N LYS A 2 23.00 26.71 -24.42
CA LYS A 2 23.82 27.95 -24.39
C LYS A 2 25.32 27.63 -24.61
N SER A 3 25.86 26.68 -23.84
CA SER A 3 27.21 26.13 -24.02
C SER A 3 27.48 25.64 -25.45
N THR A 4 26.50 24.96 -26.05
CA THR A 4 26.57 24.42 -27.42
C THR A 4 26.58 25.54 -28.48
N LEU A 5 25.79 26.60 -28.28
CA LEU A 5 25.75 27.78 -29.15
C LEU A 5 27.05 28.59 -29.05
N GLU A 6 27.61 28.74 -27.84
CA GLU A 6 28.91 29.36 -27.62
C GLU A 6 30.04 28.58 -28.31
N ARG A 7 30.04 27.25 -28.22
CA ARG A 7 31.00 26.37 -28.92
C ARG A 7 30.91 26.51 -30.44
N LEU A 8 29.71 26.73 -30.99
CA LEU A 8 29.53 27.00 -32.42
C LEU A 8 30.11 28.36 -32.84
N LEU A 9 30.26 29.33 -31.93
CA LEU A 9 30.78 30.67 -32.22
C LEU A 9 32.30 30.80 -31.96
N ASP A 10 32.87 30.02 -31.03
CA ASP A 10 34.25 30.19 -30.56
C ASP A 10 35.34 29.48 -31.41
N GLU A 11 34.99 28.75 -32.48
CA GLU A 11 36.00 28.11 -33.35
C GLU A 11 36.63 29.08 -34.37
N SER A 12 37.85 28.76 -34.84
CA SER A 12 38.80 29.67 -35.52
C SER A 12 38.27 30.48 -36.73
N SER A 13 37.15 30.10 -37.34
CA SER A 13 36.50 30.82 -38.45
C SER A 13 35.41 31.81 -38.03
N SER A 14 35.07 31.93 -36.75
CA SER A 14 33.97 32.74 -36.22
C SER A 14 34.36 33.71 -35.09
N LEU A 15 35.67 33.86 -34.82
CA LEU A 15 36.20 34.74 -33.77
C LEU A 15 35.79 36.22 -33.94
N GLU A 16 35.68 36.70 -35.18
CA GLU A 16 35.22 38.06 -35.48
C GLU A 16 33.75 38.27 -35.10
N VAL A 17 32.91 37.25 -35.30
CA VAL A 17 31.49 37.26 -34.91
C VAL A 17 31.37 37.23 -33.38
N ALA A 18 32.14 36.37 -32.70
CA ALA A 18 32.16 36.32 -31.24
C ALA A 18 32.62 37.66 -30.62
N ASN A 19 33.63 38.31 -31.20
CA ASN A 19 34.07 39.64 -30.80
C ASN A 19 33.03 40.73 -31.11
N SER A 20 32.33 40.64 -32.24
CA SER A 20 31.21 41.54 -32.57
C SER A 20 30.08 41.43 -31.54
N ILE A 21 29.68 40.22 -31.14
CA ILE A 21 28.66 40.02 -30.10
C ILE A 21 29.09 40.68 -28.77
N ARG A 22 30.36 40.52 -28.38
CA ARG A 22 30.89 41.12 -27.14
C ARG A 22 30.95 42.64 -27.18
N THR A 23 31.14 43.24 -28.35
CA THR A 23 31.36 44.70 -28.49
C THR A 23 30.10 45.47 -28.90
N GLN A 24 29.23 44.87 -29.70
CA GLN A 24 28.05 45.52 -30.30
C GLN A 24 26.72 44.89 -29.86
N GLY A 25 26.75 43.70 -29.24
CA GLY A 25 25.56 42.96 -28.85
C GLY A 25 25.04 42.00 -29.94
N PRO A 26 24.21 41.02 -29.56
CA PRO A 26 23.71 40.00 -30.47
C PRO A 26 22.73 40.55 -31.52
N GLU A 27 21.90 41.55 -31.19
CA GLU A 27 20.96 42.17 -32.12
C GLU A 27 21.69 42.93 -33.25
N ALA A 28 22.66 43.78 -32.91
CA ALA A 28 23.44 44.53 -33.90
C ALA A 28 24.30 43.61 -34.78
N THR A 29 24.85 42.53 -34.18
CA THR A 29 25.60 41.52 -34.94
C THR A 29 24.68 40.75 -35.90
N CYS A 30 23.42 40.48 -35.50
CA CYS A 30 22.41 39.87 -36.36
C CYS A 30 22.15 40.72 -37.61
N GLU A 31 21.88 42.03 -37.43
CA GLU A 31 21.62 42.97 -38.54
C GLU A 31 22.83 43.11 -39.47
N HIS A 32 24.04 43.11 -38.92
CA HIS A 32 25.28 43.16 -39.69
C HIS A 32 25.43 41.91 -40.59
N LEU A 33 25.19 40.72 -40.05
CA LEU A 33 25.26 39.46 -40.80
C LEU A 33 24.16 39.38 -41.86
N GLU A 34 22.94 39.81 -41.56
CA GLU A 34 21.83 39.90 -42.54
C GLU A 34 22.22 40.81 -43.71
N THR A 35 22.88 41.94 -43.44
CA THR A 35 23.36 42.87 -44.46
C THR A 35 24.47 42.26 -45.33
N LEU A 36 25.41 41.52 -44.74
CA LEU A 36 26.47 40.84 -45.47
C LEU A 36 25.92 39.74 -46.38
N ILE A 37 24.94 38.98 -45.90
CA ILE A 37 24.25 37.94 -46.67
C ILE A 37 23.43 38.57 -47.80
N ALA A 38 22.70 39.66 -47.55
CA ALA A 38 21.93 40.39 -48.56
C ALA A 38 22.80 40.98 -49.69
N ARG A 39 24.10 41.21 -49.44
CA ARG A 39 25.09 41.62 -50.45
C ARG A 39 25.60 40.46 -51.32
N GLY A 40 25.03 39.26 -51.17
CA GLY A 40 25.29 38.10 -52.03
C GLY A 40 26.31 37.11 -51.48
N SER A 41 26.59 37.12 -50.17
CA SER A 41 27.47 36.12 -49.59
C SER A 41 26.84 34.72 -49.64
N THR A 42 27.64 33.71 -49.97
CA THR A 42 27.27 32.29 -50.01
C THR A 42 28.09 31.45 -49.03
N ASP A 43 28.70 32.10 -48.03
CA ASP A 43 29.50 31.41 -47.01
C ASP A 43 28.58 30.71 -45.99
N PRO A 44 28.59 29.36 -45.93
CA PRO A 44 27.76 28.61 -44.97
C PRO A 44 28.01 29.00 -43.51
N ASN A 45 29.21 29.47 -43.16
CA ASN A 45 29.52 29.90 -41.79
C ASN A 45 28.75 31.16 -41.38
N LEU A 46 28.57 32.11 -42.30
CA LEU A 46 27.79 33.32 -42.02
C LEU A 46 26.31 32.99 -41.80
N PHE A 47 25.75 32.09 -42.61
CA PHE A 47 24.38 31.60 -42.42
C PHE A 47 24.21 30.84 -41.10
N ARG A 48 25.20 30.00 -40.73
CA ARG A 48 25.23 29.28 -39.45
C ARG A 48 25.29 30.24 -38.26
N CYS A 49 26.22 31.21 -38.30
CA CYS A 49 26.35 32.23 -37.26
C CYS A 49 25.09 33.09 -37.14
N LEU A 50 24.50 33.49 -38.27
CA LEU A 50 23.25 34.23 -38.29
C LEU A 50 22.12 33.41 -37.63
N GLY A 51 21.96 32.13 -37.98
CA GLY A 51 20.95 31.28 -37.38
C GLY A 51 21.13 31.08 -35.87
N VAL A 52 22.38 30.89 -35.41
CA VAL A 52 22.72 30.81 -33.98
C VAL A 52 22.36 32.11 -33.24
N ILE A 53 22.69 33.27 -33.81
CA ILE A 53 22.38 34.57 -33.19
C ILE A 53 20.88 34.85 -33.21
N GLN A 54 20.19 34.53 -34.30
CA GLN A 54 18.73 34.61 -34.41
C GLN A 54 18.04 33.77 -33.32
N LEU A 55 18.57 32.58 -32.98
CA LEU A 55 18.10 31.83 -31.81
C LEU A 55 18.34 32.55 -30.48
N MET A 56 19.50 33.20 -30.31
CA MET A 56 19.83 33.95 -29.09
C MET A 56 18.89 35.15 -28.88
N VAL A 57 18.52 35.85 -29.94
CA VAL A 57 17.60 37.01 -29.90
C VAL A 57 16.12 36.62 -30.02
N GLY A 58 15.79 35.33 -30.01
CA GLY A 58 14.41 34.82 -30.00
C GLY A 58 13.70 34.74 -31.37
N LYS A 59 14.40 34.99 -32.48
CA LYS A 59 13.88 34.85 -33.86
C LYS A 59 14.00 33.42 -34.38
N ALA A 60 13.31 32.48 -33.72
CA ALA A 60 13.51 31.04 -33.97
C ALA A 60 13.09 30.57 -35.38
N SER A 61 12.08 31.20 -36.00
CA SER A 61 11.66 30.86 -37.36
C SER A 61 12.68 31.30 -38.41
N ASP A 62 13.24 32.51 -38.26
CA ASP A 62 14.29 33.03 -39.14
C ASP A 62 15.57 32.20 -38.99
N ALA A 63 15.88 31.79 -37.75
CA ALA A 63 16.99 30.91 -37.45
C ALA A 63 16.89 29.55 -38.15
N GLU A 64 15.69 28.99 -38.30
CA GLU A 64 15.50 27.76 -39.06
C GLU A 64 15.85 27.96 -40.53
N ALA A 65 15.42 29.06 -41.15
CA ALA A 65 15.72 29.37 -42.54
C ALA A 65 17.24 29.53 -42.77
N SER A 66 17.89 30.33 -41.93
CA SER A 66 19.34 30.58 -42.00
C SER A 66 20.15 29.29 -41.79
N CYS A 67 19.80 28.46 -40.80
CA CYS A 67 20.49 27.19 -40.56
C CYS A 67 20.22 26.14 -41.65
N ARG A 68 19.04 26.13 -42.29
CA ARG A 68 18.77 25.28 -43.45
C ARG A 68 19.63 25.68 -44.63
N GLU A 69 19.78 26.98 -44.86
CA GLU A 69 20.63 27.47 -45.94
C GLU A 69 22.11 27.16 -45.71
N ALA A 70 22.59 27.32 -44.47
CA ALA A 70 23.94 26.88 -44.09
C ALA A 70 24.16 25.39 -44.41
N LEU A 71 23.20 24.53 -44.06
CA LEU A 71 23.27 23.10 -44.35
C LEU A 71 23.17 22.80 -45.86
N ASN A 72 22.38 23.54 -46.63
CA ASN A 72 22.30 23.38 -48.08
C ASN A 72 23.63 23.71 -48.78
N LEU A 73 24.27 24.80 -48.33
CA LEU A 73 25.56 25.27 -48.86
C LEU A 73 26.72 24.32 -48.50
N ASN A 74 26.66 23.66 -47.34
CA ASN A 74 27.61 22.61 -46.98
C ASN A 74 26.95 21.47 -46.19
N VAL A 75 26.49 20.46 -46.93
CA VAL A 75 25.66 19.34 -46.43
C VAL A 75 26.42 18.39 -45.51
N ARG A 76 27.76 18.32 -45.62
CA ARG A 76 28.59 17.37 -44.86
C ARG A 76 29.16 17.96 -43.58
N ASP A 77 28.92 19.24 -43.32
CA ASP A 77 29.40 19.88 -42.11
C ASP A 77 28.46 19.61 -40.93
N HIS A 78 28.95 18.81 -39.97
CA HIS A 78 28.24 18.48 -38.75
C HIS A 78 27.86 19.72 -37.92
N GLN A 79 28.57 20.85 -38.05
CA GLN A 79 28.24 22.10 -37.36
C GLN A 79 26.96 22.73 -37.90
N ASN A 80 26.71 22.63 -39.21
CA ASN A 80 25.46 23.09 -39.82
C ASN A 80 24.28 22.21 -39.38
N VAL A 81 24.50 20.90 -39.28
CA VAL A 81 23.51 19.97 -38.75
C VAL A 81 23.22 20.26 -37.28
N LEU A 82 24.26 20.51 -36.48
CA LEU A 82 24.12 20.87 -35.07
C LEU A 82 23.34 22.17 -34.89
N ALA A 83 23.67 23.22 -35.64
CA ALA A 83 22.96 24.50 -35.59
C ALA A 83 21.48 24.35 -35.98
N LEU A 84 21.18 23.66 -37.09
CA LEU A 84 19.80 23.40 -37.49
C LEU A 84 19.04 22.54 -36.46
N GLY A 85 19.69 21.50 -35.93
CA GLY A 85 19.09 20.63 -34.92
C GLY A 85 18.75 21.37 -33.62
N LEU A 86 19.62 22.29 -33.16
CA LEU A 86 19.35 23.16 -32.02
C LEU A 86 18.17 24.10 -32.29
N CYS A 87 18.06 24.66 -33.51
CA CYS A 87 16.88 25.45 -33.92
C CYS A 87 15.60 24.62 -33.85
N LEU A 88 15.61 23.44 -34.46
CA LEU A 88 14.46 22.53 -34.47
C LEU A 88 14.06 22.10 -33.06
N HIS A 89 15.04 21.85 -32.18
CA HIS A 89 14.80 21.55 -30.77
C HIS A 89 14.12 22.71 -30.04
N LYS A 90 14.53 23.96 -30.29
CA LYS A 90 13.88 25.14 -29.73
C LYS A 90 12.45 25.34 -30.24
N LEU A 91 12.20 25.00 -31.49
CA LEU A 91 10.87 25.03 -32.11
C LEU A 91 9.98 23.84 -31.70
N GLY A 92 10.46 22.92 -30.85
CA GLY A 92 9.73 21.72 -30.46
C GLY A 92 9.64 20.65 -31.55
N LYS A 93 10.33 20.81 -32.68
CA LYS A 93 10.38 19.88 -33.81
C LYS A 93 11.40 18.75 -33.57
N PHE A 94 11.23 18.01 -32.47
CA PHE A 94 12.21 17.02 -31.99
C PHE A 94 12.45 15.87 -32.98
N ARG A 95 11.41 15.39 -33.69
CA ARG A 95 11.56 14.33 -34.71
C ARG A 95 12.40 14.77 -35.91
N ASP A 96 12.26 16.03 -36.32
CA ASP A 96 13.07 16.55 -37.42
C ASP A 96 14.53 16.70 -36.97
N ALA A 97 14.77 17.21 -35.76
CA ALA A 97 16.11 17.29 -35.18
C ALA A 97 16.78 15.91 -35.11
N GLU A 98 16.06 14.90 -34.59
CA GLU A 98 16.51 13.50 -34.53
C GLU A 98 16.93 12.97 -35.92
N ARG A 99 16.10 13.18 -36.95
CA ARG A 99 16.40 12.75 -38.33
C ARG A 99 17.69 13.39 -38.85
N HIS A 100 17.88 14.68 -38.61
CA HIS A 100 19.08 15.40 -39.04
C HIS A 100 20.34 14.91 -38.30
N TYR A 101 20.25 14.68 -36.98
CA TYR A 101 21.37 14.14 -36.21
C TYR A 101 21.76 12.72 -36.63
N ARG A 102 20.78 11.82 -36.82
CA ARG A 102 21.05 10.45 -37.29
C ARG A 102 21.73 10.43 -38.64
N LYS A 103 21.25 11.24 -39.58
CA LYS A 103 21.87 11.35 -40.90
C LYS A 103 23.33 11.79 -40.81
N ALA A 104 23.64 12.81 -40.01
CA ALA A 104 25.03 13.27 -39.84
C ALA A 104 25.94 12.20 -39.21
N LEU A 105 25.41 11.42 -38.27
CA LEU A 105 26.12 10.30 -37.64
C LEU A 105 26.34 9.15 -38.64
N GLU A 106 25.36 8.84 -39.50
CA GLU A 106 25.48 7.86 -40.60
C GLU A 106 26.52 8.30 -41.65
N ASP A 107 26.60 9.61 -41.94
CA ASP A 107 27.57 10.21 -42.87
C ASP A 107 29.01 10.28 -42.29
N GLY A 108 29.24 9.74 -41.09
CA GLY A 108 30.57 9.55 -40.48
C GLY A 108 30.99 10.63 -39.48
N SER A 109 30.09 11.55 -39.10
CA SER A 109 30.39 12.61 -38.13
C SER A 109 30.29 12.11 -36.68
N ASP A 110 31.09 11.11 -36.29
CA ASP A 110 31.08 10.49 -34.94
C ASP A 110 31.67 11.44 -33.86
N VAL A 111 30.94 12.53 -33.57
CA VAL A 111 31.30 13.59 -32.61
C VAL A 111 30.36 13.53 -31.41
N TRP A 112 30.90 13.65 -30.19
CA TRP A 112 30.13 13.49 -28.95
C TRP A 112 28.94 14.46 -28.85
N VAL A 113 29.08 15.69 -29.38
CA VAL A 113 28.04 16.73 -29.32
C VAL A 113 26.78 16.30 -30.08
N LEU A 114 26.94 15.65 -31.24
CA LEU A 114 25.81 15.12 -32.01
C LEU A 114 25.09 13.99 -31.28
N TRP A 115 25.85 13.08 -30.65
CA TRP A 115 25.27 12.02 -29.81
C TRP A 115 24.54 12.58 -28.59
N ASN A 116 25.10 13.60 -27.93
CA ASN A 116 24.46 14.28 -26.81
C ASN A 116 23.15 14.96 -27.24
N GLU A 117 23.14 15.70 -28.34
CA GLU A 117 21.92 16.36 -28.82
C GLU A 117 20.88 15.37 -29.37
N LEU A 118 21.31 14.26 -29.98
CA LEU A 118 20.43 13.15 -30.34
C LEU A 118 19.76 12.55 -29.10
N GLY A 119 20.54 12.29 -28.04
CA GLY A 119 20.02 11.82 -26.76
C GLY A 119 18.97 12.78 -26.17
N ARG A 120 19.23 14.09 -26.24
CA ARG A 120 18.27 15.13 -25.79
C ARG A 120 16.98 15.14 -26.61
N ALA A 121 17.07 14.99 -27.94
CA ALA A 121 15.89 14.89 -28.81
C ALA A 121 15.06 13.63 -28.50
N LEU A 122 15.71 12.48 -28.37
CA LEU A 122 15.07 11.20 -28.02
C LEU A 122 14.41 11.24 -26.64
N ASN A 123 15.05 11.90 -25.66
CA ASN A 123 14.50 12.11 -24.32
C ASN A 123 13.19 12.90 -24.34
N ASN A 124 13.10 13.95 -25.16
CA ASN A 124 11.88 14.74 -25.35
C ASN A 124 10.80 13.98 -26.11
N LEU A 125 11.18 13.04 -26.97
CA LEU A 125 10.25 12.13 -27.66
C LEU A 125 9.77 10.97 -26.77
N GLY A 126 10.36 10.78 -25.58
CA GLY A 126 10.03 9.70 -24.66
C GLY A 126 10.78 8.38 -24.93
N ASN A 127 11.69 8.35 -25.90
CA ASN A 127 12.47 7.17 -26.28
C ASN A 127 13.67 6.99 -25.32
N LEU A 128 13.40 6.65 -24.06
CA LEU A 128 14.40 6.67 -22.98
C LEU A 128 15.57 5.71 -23.18
N LEU A 129 15.34 4.53 -23.75
CA LEU A 129 16.39 3.53 -23.97
C LEU A 129 17.36 3.97 -25.07
N GLU A 130 16.86 4.52 -26.16
CA GLU A 130 17.71 5.05 -27.23
C GLU A 130 18.42 6.33 -26.79
N ALA A 131 17.76 7.18 -25.99
CA ALA A 131 18.39 8.34 -25.38
C ALA A 131 19.58 7.93 -24.48
N ARG A 132 19.41 6.89 -23.66
CA ARG A 132 20.51 6.30 -22.88
C ARG A 132 21.67 5.90 -23.78
N ASP A 133 21.41 5.12 -24.83
CA ASP A 133 22.47 4.60 -25.71
C ASP A 133 23.24 5.73 -26.42
N ALA A 134 22.54 6.78 -26.83
CA ALA A 134 23.14 7.98 -27.40
C ALA A 134 24.03 8.72 -26.39
N PHE A 135 23.55 8.94 -25.15
CA PHE A 135 24.37 9.56 -24.11
C PHE A 135 25.57 8.71 -23.68
N GLU A 136 25.43 7.38 -23.59
CA GLU A 136 26.56 6.47 -23.31
C GLU A 136 27.62 6.52 -24.42
N LYS A 137 27.19 6.69 -25.68
CA LYS A 137 28.13 6.89 -26.78
C LYS A 137 28.82 8.26 -26.67
N ALA A 138 28.10 9.32 -26.29
CA ALA A 138 28.67 10.63 -26.02
C ALA A 138 29.70 10.62 -24.87
N THR A 139 29.41 9.96 -23.74
CA THR A 139 30.35 9.85 -22.60
C THR A 139 31.60 9.03 -22.94
N ARG A 140 31.50 8.04 -23.84
CA ARG A 140 32.66 7.30 -24.35
C ARG A 140 33.53 8.14 -25.28
N LEU A 141 32.94 9.01 -26.09
CA LEU A 141 33.67 9.88 -27.02
C LEU A 141 34.32 11.07 -26.33
N ALA A 142 33.74 11.55 -25.22
CA ALA A 142 34.28 12.66 -24.43
C ALA A 142 34.11 12.40 -22.91
N PRO A 143 34.96 11.54 -22.33
CA PRO A 143 34.87 11.16 -20.90
C PRO A 143 35.18 12.30 -19.91
N GLU A 144 35.79 13.39 -20.38
CA GLU A 144 36.12 14.61 -19.64
C GLU A 144 35.05 15.71 -19.68
N GLU A 145 34.03 15.57 -20.55
CA GLU A 145 32.95 16.54 -20.68
C GLU A 145 31.81 16.19 -19.71
N GLY A 146 31.47 17.09 -18.78
CA GLY A 146 30.46 16.83 -17.73
C GLY A 146 29.01 16.74 -18.24
N GLU A 147 28.67 17.45 -19.31
CA GLU A 147 27.29 17.56 -19.84
C GLU A 147 26.68 16.19 -20.25
N PRO A 148 27.37 15.33 -21.03
CA PRO A 148 26.89 13.98 -21.34
C PRO A 148 26.61 13.12 -20.10
N TRP A 149 27.48 13.18 -19.08
CA TRP A 149 27.29 12.45 -17.82
C TRP A 149 26.05 12.92 -17.06
N ARG A 150 25.86 14.23 -16.94
CA ARG A 150 24.65 14.81 -16.33
C ARG A 150 23.39 14.34 -17.05
N ASN A 151 23.38 14.41 -18.38
CA ASN A 151 22.24 14.00 -19.18
C ASN A 151 21.95 12.50 -19.05
N LEU A 152 22.99 11.66 -19.03
CA LEU A 152 22.86 10.22 -18.78
C LEU A 152 22.27 9.94 -17.38
N GLY A 153 22.71 10.67 -16.35
CA GLY A 153 22.17 10.60 -15.00
C GLY A 153 20.66 10.89 -14.96
N HIS A 154 20.18 11.90 -15.70
CA HIS A 154 18.74 12.18 -15.83
C HIS A 154 17.98 11.02 -16.50
N ILE A 155 18.57 10.37 -17.51
CA ILE A 155 17.95 9.21 -18.16
C ILE A 155 17.84 8.02 -17.20
N TRP A 156 18.90 7.68 -16.48
CA TRP A 156 18.84 6.60 -15.49
C TRP A 156 17.81 6.86 -14.40
N ARG A 157 17.68 8.12 -13.96
CA ARG A 157 16.64 8.53 -13.03
C ARG A 157 15.24 8.28 -13.58
N ARG A 158 14.97 8.66 -14.84
CA ARG A 158 13.68 8.40 -15.50
C ARG A 158 13.41 6.90 -15.72
N LEU A 159 14.46 6.10 -15.88
CA LEU A 159 14.39 4.64 -15.97
C LEU A 159 14.28 3.94 -14.59
N GLY A 160 14.30 4.69 -13.49
CA GLY A 160 14.21 4.15 -12.12
C GLY A 160 15.51 3.50 -11.61
N ASN A 161 16.63 3.66 -12.32
CA ASN A 161 17.93 3.15 -11.88
C ASN A 161 18.68 4.22 -11.08
N TRP A 162 18.31 4.37 -9.82
CA TRP A 162 18.85 5.38 -8.90
C TRP A 162 20.37 5.27 -8.73
N ARG A 163 20.90 4.05 -8.65
CA ARG A 163 22.33 3.83 -8.46
C ARG A 163 23.17 4.38 -9.61
N ARG A 164 22.83 4.03 -10.86
CA ARG A 164 23.55 4.54 -12.04
C ARG A 164 23.37 6.04 -12.19
N ALA A 165 22.18 6.56 -11.89
CA ALA A 165 21.94 8.00 -11.88
C ALA A 165 22.89 8.73 -10.91
N ALA A 166 23.08 8.22 -9.69
CA ALA A 166 24.02 8.79 -8.73
C ALA A 166 25.48 8.75 -9.23
N GLU A 167 25.92 7.63 -9.81
CA GLU A 167 27.27 7.47 -10.36
C GLU A 167 27.55 8.50 -11.47
N ASP A 168 26.61 8.67 -12.40
CA ASP A 168 26.76 9.60 -13.53
C ASP A 168 26.63 11.07 -13.11
N PHE A 169 25.72 11.41 -12.18
CA PHE A 169 25.69 12.77 -11.62
C PHE A 169 26.94 13.09 -10.82
N GLN A 170 27.46 12.14 -10.03
CA GLN A 170 28.71 12.33 -9.30
C GLN A 170 29.85 12.61 -10.29
N ARG A 171 29.94 11.82 -11.37
CA ARG A 171 30.95 12.04 -12.41
C ARG A 171 30.83 13.43 -13.05
N ALA A 172 29.61 13.88 -13.34
CA ALA A 172 29.38 15.24 -13.85
C ALA A 172 29.85 16.30 -12.84
N THR A 173 29.56 16.14 -11.55
CA THR A 173 29.99 17.09 -10.50
C THR A 173 31.49 17.02 -10.18
N ASP A 174 32.17 15.91 -10.46
CA ASP A 174 33.62 15.80 -10.33
C ASP A 174 34.34 16.57 -11.45
N LEU A 175 33.77 16.54 -12.67
CA LEU A 175 34.26 17.26 -13.85
C LEU A 175 33.90 18.75 -13.81
N SER A 176 32.71 19.08 -13.30
CA SER A 176 32.19 20.45 -13.19
C SER A 176 31.58 20.67 -11.80
N PRO A 177 32.40 21.06 -10.80
CA PRO A 177 31.97 21.20 -9.41
C PRO A 177 30.82 22.17 -9.15
N ASP A 178 30.56 23.09 -10.07
CA ASP A 178 29.54 24.14 -10.06
C ASP A 178 28.35 23.85 -10.99
N ASP A 179 28.28 22.64 -11.58
CA ASP A 179 27.12 22.20 -12.37
C ASP A 179 25.89 22.01 -11.45
N GLY A 180 25.04 23.04 -11.39
CA GLY A 180 23.89 23.06 -10.50
C GLY A 180 22.83 22.01 -10.81
N ASP A 181 22.63 21.69 -12.10
CA ASP A 181 21.69 20.66 -12.52
C ASP A 181 22.20 19.27 -12.10
N ALA A 182 23.50 19.01 -12.24
CA ALA A 182 24.11 17.77 -11.76
C ALA A 182 24.09 17.66 -10.23
N LEU A 183 24.39 18.74 -9.49
CA LEU A 183 24.30 18.78 -8.03
C LEU A 183 22.88 18.53 -7.53
N LEU A 184 21.88 19.14 -8.17
CA LEU A 184 20.46 18.94 -7.85
C LEU A 184 20.03 17.50 -8.16
N GLY A 185 20.45 16.96 -9.30
CA GLY A 185 20.23 15.58 -9.70
C GLY A 185 20.80 14.58 -8.67
N LEU A 186 22.07 14.77 -8.31
CA LEU A 186 22.77 13.97 -7.30
C LEU A 186 22.05 14.02 -5.94
N ALA A 187 21.73 15.23 -5.47
CA ALA A 187 21.03 15.42 -4.21
C ALA A 187 19.65 14.74 -4.18
N THR A 188 18.90 14.83 -5.30
CA THR A 188 17.59 14.19 -5.43
C THR A 188 17.70 12.68 -5.27
N VAL A 189 18.69 12.05 -5.93
CA VAL A 189 18.93 10.62 -5.81
C VAL A 189 19.37 10.24 -4.39
N GLN A 190 20.26 11.03 -3.79
CA GLN A 190 20.70 10.83 -2.40
C GLN A 190 19.54 10.91 -1.40
N LEU A 191 18.57 11.81 -1.61
CA LEU A 191 17.34 11.89 -0.80
C LEU A 191 16.47 10.64 -0.92
N VAL A 192 16.27 10.12 -2.14
CA VAL A 192 15.49 8.91 -2.39
C VAL A 192 16.14 7.68 -1.74
N GLU A 193 17.48 7.60 -1.77
CA GLU A 193 18.24 6.54 -1.09
C GLU A 193 18.35 6.72 0.43
N GLY A 194 17.83 7.82 1.00
CA GLY A 194 17.91 8.11 2.44
C GLY A 194 19.28 8.59 2.91
N ARG A 195 20.19 8.97 2.00
CA ARG A 195 21.53 9.50 2.30
C ARG A 195 21.48 10.99 2.63
N LEU A 196 20.78 11.34 3.72
CA LEU A 196 20.42 12.71 4.07
C LEU A 196 21.63 13.65 4.19
N VAL A 197 22.71 13.24 4.86
CA VAL A 197 23.90 14.09 5.07
C VAL A 197 24.60 14.46 3.74
N PHE A 198 24.68 13.50 2.82
CA PHE A 198 25.27 13.73 1.51
C PHE A 198 24.38 14.66 0.67
N ALA A 199 23.05 14.44 0.69
CA ALA A 199 22.10 15.31 0.00
C ALA A 199 22.19 16.76 0.50
N GLU A 200 22.22 16.96 1.83
CA GLU A 200 22.39 18.29 2.42
C GLU A 200 23.68 18.96 1.96
N THR A 201 24.79 18.23 1.91
CA THR A 201 26.09 18.75 1.46
C THR A 201 26.01 19.23 0.00
N SER A 202 25.46 18.41 -0.90
CA SER A 202 25.28 18.73 -2.31
C SER A 202 24.38 19.95 -2.51
N LEU A 203 23.25 20.04 -1.77
CA LEU A 203 22.29 21.13 -1.87
C LEU A 203 22.82 22.45 -1.32
N ARG A 204 23.56 22.40 -0.19
CA ARG A 204 24.22 23.60 0.35
C ARG A 204 25.33 24.09 -0.57
N LYS A 205 26.06 23.18 -1.23
CA LYS A 205 27.04 23.53 -2.27
C LYS A 205 26.35 24.26 -3.42
N LEU A 206 25.25 23.73 -3.95
CA LEU A 206 24.46 24.37 -5.00
C LEU A 206 23.97 25.76 -4.58
N LEU A 207 23.33 25.87 -3.42
CA LEU A 207 22.79 27.14 -2.90
C LEU A 207 23.85 28.19 -2.56
N LYS A 208 25.13 27.79 -2.46
CA LYS A 208 26.24 28.74 -2.28
C LYS A 208 26.53 29.52 -3.57
N PHE A 209 26.36 28.89 -4.72
CA PHE A 209 26.61 29.51 -6.03
C PHE A 209 25.33 30.06 -6.68
N ASP A 210 24.19 29.42 -6.41
CA ASP A 210 22.86 29.86 -6.85
C ASP A 210 21.90 29.92 -5.66
N SER A 211 21.96 31.02 -4.91
CA SER A 211 21.13 31.22 -3.72
C SER A 211 19.64 31.37 -4.03
N GLY A 212 19.28 31.64 -5.29
CA GLY A 212 17.91 31.79 -5.76
C GLY A 212 17.27 30.48 -6.22
N ASN A 213 18.00 29.35 -6.15
CA ASN A 213 17.51 28.06 -6.61
C ASN A 213 16.40 27.51 -5.71
N ALA A 214 15.14 27.84 -6.03
CA ALA A 214 13.99 27.46 -5.23
C ALA A 214 13.88 25.92 -5.08
N GLN A 215 14.11 25.16 -6.15
CA GLN A 215 14.03 23.69 -6.10
C GLN A 215 15.10 23.08 -5.18
N ALA A 216 16.34 23.58 -5.20
CA ALA A 216 17.37 23.14 -4.28
C ALA A 216 17.02 23.49 -2.82
N ALA A 217 16.45 24.67 -2.59
CA ALA A 217 15.94 25.06 -1.27
C ALA A 217 14.79 24.14 -0.80
N THR A 218 13.85 23.78 -1.68
CA THR A 218 12.80 22.78 -1.37
C THR A 218 13.41 21.45 -0.96
N HIS A 219 14.35 20.91 -1.74
CA HIS A 219 14.99 19.63 -1.44
C HIS A 219 15.82 19.69 -0.14
N LEU A 220 16.45 20.84 0.17
CA LEU A 220 17.17 21.04 1.42
C LEU A 220 16.19 21.05 2.60
N GLY A 221 15.05 21.72 2.46
CA GLY A 221 13.97 21.66 3.46
C GLY A 221 13.51 20.23 3.73
N ILE A 222 13.32 19.41 2.68
CA ILE A 222 12.90 18.00 2.81
C ILE A 222 13.98 17.20 3.56
N CYS A 223 15.25 17.46 3.24
CA CYS A 223 16.39 16.84 3.92
C CYS A 223 16.38 17.15 5.42
N LEU A 224 16.27 18.43 5.77
CA LEU A 224 16.27 18.93 7.15
C LEU A 224 15.08 18.39 7.95
N TYR A 225 13.89 18.34 7.33
CA TYR A 225 12.70 17.74 7.92
C TYR A 225 12.94 16.26 8.28
N LYS A 226 13.47 15.46 7.34
CA LYS A 226 13.78 14.04 7.59
C LYS A 226 14.86 13.83 8.65
N GLN A 227 15.72 14.82 8.89
CA GLN A 227 16.69 14.82 9.99
C GLN A 227 16.11 15.32 11.33
N GLY A 228 14.83 15.73 11.38
CA GLY A 228 14.19 16.29 12.58
C GLY A 228 14.49 17.77 12.85
N ARG A 229 15.18 18.46 11.94
CA ARG A 229 15.56 19.88 12.06
C ARG A 229 14.45 20.78 11.53
N LEU A 230 13.27 20.72 12.18
CA LEU A 230 12.02 21.29 11.69
C LEU A 230 12.07 22.82 11.48
N THR A 231 12.65 23.57 12.42
CA THR A 231 12.75 25.04 12.31
C THR A 231 13.60 25.47 11.12
N GLU A 232 14.76 24.83 10.91
CA GLU A 232 15.61 25.12 9.75
C GLU A 232 14.95 24.72 8.43
N ALA A 233 14.17 23.62 8.44
CA ALA A 233 13.38 23.22 7.27
C ALA A 233 12.38 24.31 6.89
N CYS A 234 11.60 24.81 7.85
CA CYS A 234 10.65 25.91 7.68
C CYS A 234 11.31 27.18 7.11
N ASP A 235 12.45 27.59 7.67
CA ASP A 235 13.20 28.73 7.15
C ASP A 235 13.66 28.54 5.71
N THR A 236 14.07 27.32 5.36
CA THR A 236 14.54 26.98 4.02
C THR A 236 13.38 26.95 3.02
N TYR A 237 12.23 26.41 3.39
CA TYR A 237 11.03 26.46 2.54
C TYR A 237 10.52 27.88 2.33
N ARG A 238 10.57 28.73 3.35
CA ARG A 238 10.23 30.15 3.21
C ARG A 238 11.13 30.82 2.18
N LYS A 239 12.46 30.63 2.24
CA LYS A 239 13.39 31.14 1.22
C LYS A 239 13.09 30.64 -0.18
N SER A 240 12.70 29.35 -0.31
CA SER A 240 12.24 28.79 -1.59
C SER A 240 11.01 29.52 -2.13
N LEU A 241 10.03 29.81 -1.27
CA LEU A 241 8.78 30.47 -1.64
C LEU A 241 8.95 31.99 -1.85
N ASP A 242 9.94 32.62 -1.21
CA ASP A 242 10.30 34.01 -1.48
C ASP A 242 10.90 34.16 -2.89
N ALA A 243 11.65 33.14 -3.35
CA ALA A 243 12.21 33.11 -4.70
C ALA A 243 11.16 32.74 -5.76
N VAL A 244 10.33 31.72 -5.50
CA VAL A 244 9.24 31.29 -6.38
C VAL A 244 7.98 31.02 -5.55
N PRO A 245 7.02 31.97 -5.51
CA PRO A 245 5.85 31.85 -4.63
C PRO A 245 4.92 30.67 -4.93
N ASP A 246 4.79 30.27 -6.19
CA ASP A 246 3.77 29.33 -6.65
C ASP A 246 4.36 27.92 -6.85
N MET A 247 4.84 27.34 -5.75
CA MET A 247 5.36 25.96 -5.71
C MET A 247 4.49 25.07 -4.80
N PRO A 248 3.49 24.35 -5.35
CA PRO A 248 2.57 23.52 -4.56
C PRO A 248 3.28 22.47 -3.69
N ASP A 249 4.30 21.79 -4.22
CA ASP A 249 5.06 20.78 -3.47
C ASP A 249 5.82 21.39 -2.29
N THR A 250 6.40 22.59 -2.47
CA THR A 250 7.07 23.33 -1.39
C THR A 250 6.06 23.75 -0.32
N LEU A 251 4.89 24.24 -0.71
CA LEU A 251 3.82 24.62 0.21
C LEU A 251 3.33 23.42 1.04
N VAL A 252 3.14 22.25 0.42
CA VAL A 252 2.74 21.03 1.15
C VAL A 252 3.83 20.63 2.16
N ASN A 253 5.09 20.57 1.75
CA ASN A 253 6.18 20.19 2.64
C ASN A 253 6.42 21.21 3.77
N TYR A 254 6.22 22.50 3.47
CA TYR A 254 6.27 23.56 4.46
C TYR A 254 5.13 23.45 5.47
N GLY A 255 3.89 23.24 4.98
CA GLY A 255 2.72 23.02 5.83
C GLY A 255 2.87 21.81 6.75
N ILE A 256 3.44 20.70 6.26
CA ILE A 256 3.75 19.51 7.08
C ILE A 256 4.73 19.86 8.21
N SER A 257 5.75 20.66 7.90
CA SER A 257 6.78 21.05 8.88
C SER A 257 6.23 22.03 9.92
N LEU A 258 5.39 22.97 9.51
CA LEU A 258 4.69 23.90 10.39
C LEU A 258 3.71 23.18 11.33
N HIS A 259 2.95 22.21 10.80
CA HIS A 259 2.05 21.39 11.60
C HIS A 259 2.81 20.63 12.68
N ALA A 260 3.96 20.01 12.34
CA ALA A 260 4.80 19.32 13.30
C ALA A 260 5.41 20.23 14.39
N LEU A 261 5.52 21.54 14.12
CA LEU A 261 5.93 22.56 15.10
C LEU A 261 4.77 23.12 15.94
N GLY A 262 3.53 22.69 15.69
CA GLY A 262 2.33 23.23 16.33
C GLY A 262 1.79 24.52 15.72
N ASN A 263 2.35 24.98 14.59
CA ASN A 263 1.92 26.20 13.89
C ASN A 263 0.76 25.87 12.93
N TYR A 264 -0.38 25.50 13.50
CA TYR A 264 -1.50 24.92 12.74
C TYR A 264 -2.17 25.90 11.76
N VAL A 265 -2.29 27.19 12.12
CA VAL A 265 -2.90 28.21 11.26
C VAL A 265 -2.08 28.44 9.98
N ASP A 266 -0.76 28.58 10.10
CA ASP A 266 0.13 28.76 8.96
C ASP A 266 0.21 27.50 8.10
N ALA A 267 0.19 26.32 8.74
CA ALA A 267 0.13 25.03 8.04
C ALA A 267 -1.14 24.92 7.18
N ALA A 268 -2.31 25.23 7.76
CA ALA A 268 -3.58 25.23 7.06
C ALA A 268 -3.57 26.20 5.86
N SER A 269 -3.00 27.41 6.04
CA SER A 269 -2.84 28.37 4.95
C SER A 269 -1.98 27.84 3.79
N CYS A 270 -0.88 27.13 4.11
CA CYS A 270 -0.02 26.50 3.11
C CYS A 270 -0.76 25.44 2.30
N PHE A 271 -1.50 24.55 2.96
CA PHE A 271 -2.26 23.50 2.27
C PHE A 271 -3.38 24.06 1.40
N ARG A 272 -4.13 25.05 1.91
CA ARG A 272 -5.15 25.78 1.13
C ARG A 272 -4.53 26.39 -0.13
N ARG A 273 -3.37 27.04 -0.01
CA ARG A 273 -2.68 27.65 -1.15
C ARG A 273 -2.21 26.59 -2.15
N ALA A 274 -1.64 25.48 -1.69
CA ALA A 274 -1.24 24.37 -2.56
C ALA A 274 -2.44 23.78 -3.33
N ALA A 275 -3.59 23.60 -2.65
CA ALA A 275 -4.83 23.15 -3.28
C ALA A 275 -5.35 24.14 -4.34
N SER A 276 -5.28 25.46 -4.06
CA SER A 276 -5.69 26.50 -5.01
C SER A 276 -4.81 26.58 -6.26
N LEU A 277 -3.55 26.14 -6.17
CA LEU A 277 -2.60 26.04 -7.29
C LEU A 277 -2.72 24.72 -8.07
N GLY A 278 -3.78 23.94 -7.83
CA GLY A 278 -4.09 22.73 -8.58
C GLY A 278 -3.65 21.41 -7.91
N LEU A 279 -2.94 21.45 -6.77
CA LEU A 279 -2.57 20.23 -6.03
C LEU A 279 -3.66 19.84 -5.02
N ARG A 280 -4.87 19.58 -5.52
CA ARG A 280 -6.05 19.20 -4.73
C ARG A 280 -6.22 17.66 -4.68
N SER A 281 -5.41 16.99 -3.85
CA SER A 281 -5.45 15.52 -3.66
C SER A 281 -6.01 15.12 -2.28
N PRO A 282 -6.41 13.84 -2.07
CA PRO A 282 -6.93 13.39 -0.77
C PRO A 282 -5.93 13.61 0.37
N GLY A 283 -4.65 13.38 0.10
CA GLY A 283 -3.58 13.59 1.08
C GLY A 283 -3.40 15.06 1.49
N VAL A 284 -3.54 16.01 0.55
CA VAL A 284 -3.44 17.44 0.86
C VAL A 284 -4.66 17.92 1.64
N ILE A 285 -5.87 17.51 1.23
CA ILE A 285 -7.10 17.87 1.94
C ILE A 285 -7.14 17.28 3.34
N ALA A 286 -6.70 16.03 3.54
CA ALA A 286 -6.60 15.43 4.86
C ALA A 286 -5.71 16.27 5.79
N ARG A 287 -4.51 16.66 5.34
CA ARG A 287 -3.58 17.49 6.12
C ARG A 287 -4.08 18.91 6.37
N TYR A 288 -4.82 19.47 5.40
CA TYR A 288 -5.47 20.75 5.56
C TYR A 288 -6.53 20.69 6.68
N ALA A 289 -7.42 19.72 6.62
CA ALA A 289 -8.46 19.50 7.61
C ALA A 289 -7.89 19.18 9.00
N GLU A 290 -6.83 18.36 9.10
CA GLU A 290 -6.10 18.10 10.35
C GLU A 290 -5.56 19.41 10.96
N SER A 291 -4.98 20.28 10.13
CA SER A 291 -4.40 21.54 10.61
C SER A 291 -5.50 22.52 11.04
N LEU A 292 -6.63 22.59 10.32
CA LEU A 292 -7.79 23.38 10.73
C LEU A 292 -8.41 22.87 12.05
N ALA A 293 -8.55 21.56 12.19
CA ALA A 293 -9.07 20.98 13.43
C ALA A 293 -8.15 21.26 14.62
N ALA A 294 -6.83 21.16 14.42
CA ALA A 294 -5.84 21.46 15.45
C ALA A 294 -5.77 22.96 15.80
N SER A 295 -6.12 23.88 14.89
CA SER A 295 -6.28 25.32 15.20
C SER A 295 -7.58 25.65 15.92
N GLY A 296 -8.52 24.69 16.04
CA GLY A 296 -9.84 24.87 16.65
C GLY A 296 -10.97 25.10 15.63
N ASP A 297 -10.66 25.20 14.34
CA ASP A 297 -11.60 25.47 13.25
C ASP A 297 -12.24 24.17 12.70
N VAL A 298 -12.77 23.34 13.60
CA VAL A 298 -13.33 22.00 13.27
C VAL A 298 -14.46 22.09 12.24
N ALA A 299 -15.30 23.13 12.29
CA ALA A 299 -16.39 23.31 11.34
C ALA A 299 -15.90 23.52 9.90
N GLU A 300 -14.84 24.30 9.71
CA GLU A 300 -14.25 24.52 8.39
C GLU A 300 -13.52 23.27 7.90
N ALA A 301 -12.83 22.55 8.81
CA ALA A 301 -12.21 21.26 8.49
C ALA A 301 -13.22 20.26 7.91
N ILE A 302 -14.37 20.11 8.55
CA ILE A 302 -15.46 19.25 8.09
C ILE A 302 -15.99 19.71 6.73
N LYS A 303 -16.23 21.03 6.58
CA LYS A 303 -16.72 21.60 5.33
C LYS A 303 -15.79 21.31 4.15
N GLU A 304 -14.48 21.49 4.33
CA GLU A 304 -13.48 21.23 3.29
C GLU A 304 -13.44 19.76 2.85
N ILE A 305 -13.60 18.84 3.81
CA ILE A 305 -13.73 17.40 3.53
C ILE A 305 -15.00 17.13 2.72
N VAL A 306 -16.15 17.62 3.18
CA VAL A 306 -17.45 17.42 2.52
C VAL A 306 -17.43 17.98 1.10
N ASP A 307 -16.89 19.19 0.92
CA ASP A 307 -16.76 19.83 -0.39
C ASP A 307 -15.85 19.01 -1.31
N TYR A 308 -14.70 18.53 -0.81
CA TYR A 308 -13.82 17.68 -1.60
C TYR A 308 -14.49 16.35 -2.01
N VAL A 309 -15.13 15.68 -1.05
CA VAL A 309 -15.81 14.39 -1.27
C VAL A 309 -17.01 14.54 -2.20
N SER A 310 -17.71 15.68 -2.16
CA SER A 310 -18.88 15.92 -3.02
C SER A 310 -18.51 16.39 -4.43
N GLN A 311 -17.45 17.18 -4.58
CA GLN A 311 -17.10 17.86 -5.84
C GLN A 311 -16.04 17.13 -6.66
N SER A 312 -15.08 16.46 -6.01
CA SER A 312 -13.85 15.98 -6.66
C SER A 312 -13.85 14.47 -6.93
N LEU A 313 -14.79 13.75 -6.34
CA LEU A 313 -14.87 12.30 -6.36
C LEU A 313 -15.85 11.84 -7.46
N GLY A 314 -15.46 12.03 -8.74
CA GLY A 314 -16.07 11.32 -9.87
C GLY A 314 -15.87 9.79 -9.79
N GLU A 315 -16.40 9.02 -10.75
CA GLU A 315 -16.38 7.54 -10.70
C GLU A 315 -14.98 6.90 -10.68
N ASP A 316 -13.92 7.65 -11.05
CA ASP A 316 -12.59 7.10 -11.35
C ASP A 316 -11.45 7.44 -10.34
N VAL A 317 -11.74 8.07 -9.20
CA VAL A 317 -10.69 8.30 -8.17
C VAL A 317 -10.49 7.04 -7.34
N ASP A 318 -9.70 6.10 -7.88
CA ASP A 318 -9.23 4.90 -7.20
C ASP A 318 -7.81 5.13 -6.68
N THR A 319 -7.69 5.74 -5.50
CA THR A 319 -6.39 5.99 -4.87
C THR A 319 -6.36 5.37 -3.49
N GLU A 320 -5.30 4.60 -3.20
CA GLU A 320 -5.07 4.08 -1.84
C GLU A 320 -5.05 5.24 -0.83
N GLU A 321 -4.62 6.45 -1.24
CA GLU A 321 -4.52 7.68 -0.45
C GLU A 321 -5.82 8.14 0.23
N LEU A 322 -7.00 7.72 -0.25
CA LEU A 322 -8.29 8.08 0.36
C LEU A 322 -8.44 7.57 1.80
N TRP A 323 -7.66 6.56 2.21
CA TRP A 323 -7.69 6.06 3.58
C TRP A 323 -7.31 7.13 4.60
N HIS A 324 -6.37 8.03 4.26
CA HIS A 324 -5.91 9.07 5.19
C HIS A 324 -7.02 10.10 5.41
N LEU A 325 -7.65 10.55 4.33
CA LEU A 325 -8.83 11.42 4.40
C LEU A 325 -9.95 10.76 5.21
N ALA A 326 -10.20 9.45 5.02
CA ALA A 326 -11.21 8.72 5.77
C ALA A 326 -10.95 8.70 7.29
N GLU A 327 -9.70 8.50 7.73
CA GLU A 327 -9.34 8.57 9.14
C GLU A 327 -9.54 9.96 9.72
N VAL A 328 -9.16 11.01 9.00
CA VAL A 328 -9.39 12.40 9.43
C VAL A 328 -10.88 12.67 9.55
N SER A 329 -11.67 12.36 8.51
CA SER A 329 -13.13 12.47 8.53
C SER A 329 -13.74 11.76 9.73
N ARG A 330 -13.32 10.52 10.01
CA ARG A 330 -13.79 9.73 11.15
C ARG A 330 -13.39 10.35 12.49
N SER A 331 -12.20 10.91 12.59
CA SER A 331 -11.72 11.58 13.80
C SER A 331 -12.53 12.84 14.13
N LEU A 332 -12.98 13.57 13.10
CA LEU A 332 -13.80 14.78 13.21
C LEU A 332 -15.31 14.49 13.36
N GLY A 333 -15.72 13.22 13.27
CA GLY A 333 -17.12 12.81 13.38
C GLY A 333 -17.91 12.88 12.07
N SER A 334 -17.26 13.21 10.94
CA SER A 334 -17.80 13.14 9.58
C SER A 334 -17.83 11.69 9.08
N LEU A 335 -18.70 10.88 9.69
CA LEU A 335 -18.73 9.43 9.49
C LEU A 335 -19.18 9.03 8.08
N ASP A 336 -20.10 9.79 7.46
CA ASP A 336 -20.58 9.49 6.11
C ASP A 336 -19.49 9.67 5.05
N GLU A 337 -18.74 10.77 5.13
CA GLU A 337 -17.59 11.04 4.27
C GLU A 337 -16.48 10.02 4.51
N ALA A 338 -16.23 9.63 5.78
CA ALA A 338 -15.28 8.58 6.11
C ALA A 338 -15.64 7.24 5.45
N ILE A 339 -16.91 6.82 5.58
CA ILE A 339 -17.43 5.58 4.97
C ILE A 339 -17.28 5.60 3.45
N GLU A 340 -17.61 6.72 2.81
CA GLU A 340 -17.48 6.85 1.35
C GLU A 340 -16.02 6.77 0.90
N CYS A 341 -15.11 7.46 1.59
CA CYS A 341 -13.66 7.37 1.32
C CYS A 341 -13.14 5.94 1.49
N TYR A 342 -13.52 5.22 2.55
CA TYR A 342 -13.13 3.82 2.73
C TYR A 342 -13.69 2.90 1.66
N ARG A 343 -14.97 3.04 1.29
CA ARG A 343 -15.61 2.23 0.23
C ARG A 343 -14.90 2.41 -1.10
N ARG A 344 -14.51 3.64 -1.45
CA ARG A 344 -13.76 3.92 -2.67
C ARG A 344 -12.33 3.39 -2.62
N SER A 345 -11.62 3.59 -1.51
CA SER A 345 -10.29 3.01 -1.28
C SER A 345 -10.29 1.48 -1.42
N LEU A 346 -11.38 0.81 -1.02
CA LEU A 346 -11.56 -0.63 -1.20
C LEU A 346 -11.84 -1.08 -2.64
N ARG A 347 -12.28 -0.21 -3.56
CA ARG A 347 -12.54 -0.60 -4.97
C ARG A 347 -11.24 -1.04 -5.67
N GLY A 348 -10.13 -0.34 -5.43
CA GLY A 348 -8.80 -0.73 -5.93
C GLY A 348 -8.13 -1.84 -5.14
N SER A 349 -8.46 -1.99 -3.86
CA SER A 349 -7.79 -2.90 -2.93
C SER A 349 -8.77 -3.77 -2.12
N LEU A 350 -9.67 -4.48 -2.82
CA LEU A 350 -10.76 -5.30 -2.24
C LEU A 350 -10.28 -6.34 -1.19
N ASN A 351 -9.04 -6.81 -1.29
CA ASN A 351 -8.46 -7.83 -0.39
C ASN A 351 -7.63 -7.21 0.76
N ASN A 352 -7.99 -6.02 1.23
CA ASN A 352 -7.30 -5.38 2.35
C ASN A 352 -8.08 -5.56 3.67
N ALA A 353 -7.60 -6.45 4.55
CA ALA A 353 -8.24 -6.73 5.84
C ALA A 353 -8.30 -5.50 6.75
N LYS A 354 -7.27 -4.63 6.72
CA LYS A 354 -7.23 -3.40 7.52
C LYS A 354 -8.29 -2.42 7.07
N LEU A 355 -8.41 -2.16 5.77
CA LEU A 355 -9.43 -1.25 5.25
C LEU A 355 -10.86 -1.77 5.50
N ASN A 356 -11.10 -3.08 5.37
CA ASN A 356 -12.39 -3.67 5.76
C ASN A 356 -12.65 -3.47 7.26
N PHE A 357 -11.67 -3.69 8.14
CA PHE A 357 -11.82 -3.42 9.56
C PHE A 357 -12.19 -1.96 9.85
N LEU A 358 -11.45 -1.01 9.26
CA LEU A 358 -11.69 0.43 9.46
C LEU A 358 -13.08 0.85 8.97
N LEU A 359 -13.51 0.38 7.80
CA LEU A 359 -14.87 0.60 7.30
C LEU A 359 -15.92 0.01 8.23
N GLY A 360 -15.76 -1.25 8.64
CA GLY A 360 -16.70 -1.94 9.52
C GLY A 360 -16.80 -1.27 10.91
N ALA A 361 -15.68 -0.85 11.48
CA ALA A 361 -15.66 -0.11 12.73
C ALA A 361 -16.33 1.26 12.61
N THR A 362 -16.13 1.96 11.49
CA THR A 362 -16.77 3.26 11.22
C THR A 362 -18.28 3.13 11.04
N LEU A 363 -18.73 2.10 10.32
CA LEU A 363 -20.17 1.77 10.21
C LEU A 363 -20.78 1.45 11.58
N ALA A 364 -20.05 0.74 12.45
CA ALA A 364 -20.50 0.45 13.80
C ALA A 364 -20.56 1.71 14.68
N GLU A 365 -19.59 2.62 14.56
CA GLU A 365 -19.59 3.94 15.21
C GLU A 365 -20.83 4.76 14.78
N LYS A 366 -21.18 4.73 13.49
CA LYS A 366 -22.39 5.37 12.95
C LYS A 366 -23.70 4.73 13.42
N GLY A 367 -23.67 3.43 13.72
CA GLY A 367 -24.85 2.65 14.14
C GLY A 367 -25.42 1.71 13.08
N ASP A 368 -24.77 1.60 11.91
CA ASP A 368 -25.14 0.70 10.80
C ASP A 368 -24.68 -0.74 11.08
N LEU A 369 -25.11 -1.30 12.23
CA LEU A 369 -24.55 -2.51 12.85
C LEU A 369 -24.62 -3.77 11.98
N ASN A 370 -25.69 -3.97 11.22
CA ASN A 370 -25.84 -5.15 10.36
C ASN A 370 -24.88 -5.12 9.17
N GLU A 371 -24.63 -3.94 8.60
CA GLU A 371 -23.65 -3.79 7.53
C GLU A 371 -22.23 -3.87 8.09
N ALA A 372 -21.97 -3.20 9.22
CA ALA A 372 -20.72 -3.29 9.95
C ALA A 372 -20.32 -4.75 10.20
N LEU A 373 -21.24 -5.60 10.67
CA LEU A 373 -20.98 -7.03 10.91
C LEU A 373 -20.52 -7.75 9.64
N LYS A 374 -21.20 -7.53 8.50
CA LYS A 374 -20.83 -8.13 7.21
C LYS A 374 -19.42 -7.72 6.76
N ILE A 375 -19.07 -6.44 6.92
CA ILE A 375 -17.75 -5.93 6.53
C ILE A 375 -16.67 -6.45 7.48
N ILE A 376 -16.93 -6.52 8.78
CA ILE A 376 -16.01 -7.12 9.76
C ILE A 376 -15.80 -8.61 9.47
N ASP A 377 -16.85 -9.35 9.08
CA ASP A 377 -16.72 -10.75 8.68
C ASP A 377 -15.81 -10.92 7.45
N ARG A 378 -15.86 -9.99 6.48
CA ARG A 378 -14.90 -9.95 5.37
C ARG A 378 -13.48 -9.70 5.83
N ALA A 379 -13.27 -8.76 6.77
CA ALA A 379 -11.95 -8.51 7.35
C ALA A 379 -11.37 -9.77 8.01
N LEU A 380 -12.20 -10.52 8.75
CA LEU A 380 -11.84 -11.76 9.41
C LEU A 380 -11.67 -12.93 8.43
N ALA A 381 -12.39 -12.97 7.32
CA ALA A 381 -12.17 -13.95 6.26
C ALA A 381 -10.79 -13.78 5.59
N LEU A 382 -10.31 -12.53 5.46
CA LEU A 382 -8.97 -12.22 4.94
C LEU A 382 -7.87 -12.44 5.98
N ARG A 383 -8.13 -12.10 7.26
CA ARG A 383 -7.21 -12.28 8.38
C ARG A 383 -7.97 -12.80 9.61
N PRO A 384 -8.09 -14.13 9.79
CA PRO A 384 -8.87 -14.72 10.89
C PRO A 384 -8.38 -14.38 12.29
N THR A 385 -7.12 -13.96 12.42
CA THR A 385 -6.46 -13.63 13.69
C THR A 385 -6.36 -12.12 13.90
N TYR A 386 -7.20 -11.33 13.22
CA TYR A 386 -7.22 -9.89 13.38
C TYR A 386 -7.96 -9.50 14.67
N GLN A 387 -7.18 -9.31 15.74
CA GLN A 387 -7.70 -9.13 17.10
C GLN A 387 -8.65 -7.94 17.22
N SER A 388 -8.32 -6.78 16.68
CA SER A 388 -9.21 -5.61 16.68
C SER A 388 -10.53 -5.87 15.94
N ALA A 389 -10.50 -6.64 14.85
CA ALA A 389 -11.72 -6.99 14.13
C ALA A 389 -12.59 -7.97 14.92
N ILE A 390 -11.99 -8.94 15.64
CA ILE A 390 -12.72 -9.85 16.54
C ILE A 390 -13.37 -9.04 17.68
N ALA A 391 -12.61 -8.14 18.31
CA ALA A 391 -13.10 -7.25 19.36
C ALA A 391 -14.29 -6.40 18.88
N CYS A 392 -14.17 -5.83 17.67
CA CYS A 392 -15.24 -5.06 17.03
C CYS A 392 -16.47 -5.94 16.74
N LYS A 393 -16.28 -7.19 16.27
CA LYS A 393 -17.37 -8.15 16.06
C LYS A 393 -18.12 -8.45 17.36
N VAL A 394 -17.41 -8.69 18.46
CA VAL A 394 -18.02 -8.91 19.78
C VAL A 394 -18.87 -7.70 20.20
N ALA A 395 -18.34 -6.48 20.04
CA ALA A 395 -19.08 -5.26 20.35
C ALA A 395 -20.35 -5.08 19.48
N ILE A 396 -20.25 -5.33 18.17
CA ILE A 396 -21.38 -5.26 17.24
C ILE A 396 -22.45 -6.31 17.59
N LEU A 397 -22.05 -7.56 17.85
CA LEU A 397 -22.99 -8.63 18.21
C LEU A 397 -23.74 -8.30 19.51
N ARG A 398 -23.07 -7.75 20.51
CA ARG A 398 -23.71 -7.28 21.75
C ARG A 398 -24.74 -6.18 21.47
N ARG A 399 -24.38 -5.17 20.67
CA ARG A 399 -25.31 -4.07 20.29
C ARG A 399 -26.47 -4.52 19.41
N LEU A 400 -26.34 -5.63 18.70
CA LEU A 400 -27.43 -6.28 17.96
C LEU A 400 -28.31 -7.18 18.84
N GLY A 401 -28.05 -7.26 20.16
CA GLY A 401 -28.75 -8.16 21.08
C GLY A 401 -28.37 -9.64 20.94
N ARG A 402 -27.38 -9.99 20.12
CA ARG A 402 -26.90 -11.37 19.87
C ARG A 402 -25.92 -11.81 20.96
N LYS A 403 -26.37 -11.78 22.21
CA LYS A 403 -25.55 -12.00 23.42
C LYS A 403 -24.85 -13.36 23.43
N GLU A 404 -25.53 -14.42 22.98
CA GLU A 404 -24.96 -15.76 22.91
C GLU A 404 -23.79 -15.83 21.91
N SER A 405 -23.98 -15.35 20.68
CA SER A 405 -22.91 -15.32 19.68
C SER A 405 -21.71 -14.46 20.12
N ALA A 406 -21.95 -13.38 20.86
CA ALA A 406 -20.88 -12.59 21.46
C ALA A 406 -20.13 -13.36 22.56
N ARG A 407 -20.85 -14.10 23.42
CA ARG A 407 -20.27 -14.94 24.48
C ARG A 407 -19.53 -16.15 23.92
N ASP A 408 -19.99 -16.70 22.80
CA ASP A 408 -19.29 -17.78 22.11
C ASP A 408 -17.89 -17.33 21.71
N LEU A 409 -17.74 -16.11 21.18
CA LEU A 409 -16.46 -15.50 20.82
C LEU A 409 -15.62 -15.04 22.03
N LEU A 410 -16.25 -14.45 23.03
CA LEU A 410 -15.57 -13.96 24.24
C LEU A 410 -16.46 -14.13 25.47
N ASP A 411 -16.10 -15.09 26.31
CA ASP A 411 -16.69 -15.29 27.63
C ASP A 411 -15.65 -14.91 28.68
N LEU A 412 -15.90 -13.82 29.41
CA LEU A 412 -14.93 -13.29 30.39
C LEU A 412 -14.72 -14.19 31.60
N GLN A 413 -15.60 -15.15 31.87
CA GLN A 413 -15.43 -16.11 32.96
C GLN A 413 -14.63 -17.34 32.50
N ARG A 414 -14.91 -17.82 31.29
CA ARG A 414 -14.23 -18.97 30.68
C ARG A 414 -12.83 -18.63 30.17
N ASP A 415 -12.71 -17.54 29.43
CA ASP A 415 -11.52 -17.25 28.63
C ASP A 415 -10.44 -16.46 29.40
N VAL A 416 -10.75 -15.94 30.60
CA VAL A 416 -9.82 -15.14 31.40
C VAL A 416 -9.35 -15.94 32.62
N LEU A 417 -8.06 -16.23 32.66
CA LEU A 417 -7.39 -16.89 33.77
C LEU A 417 -6.85 -15.86 34.76
N CYS A 418 -7.13 -16.07 36.05
CA CYS A 418 -6.48 -15.37 37.16
C CYS A 418 -5.78 -16.39 38.05
N ARG A 419 -4.46 -16.25 38.24
CA ARG A 419 -3.66 -17.18 39.05
C ARG A 419 -2.63 -16.39 39.85
N THR A 420 -2.56 -16.61 41.17
CA THR A 420 -1.44 -16.12 41.97
C THR A 420 -0.27 -17.08 41.79
N LEU A 421 0.89 -16.55 41.42
CA LEU A 421 2.08 -17.36 41.22
C LEU A 421 2.84 -17.59 42.53
N ASN A 422 3.56 -18.70 42.62
CA ASN A 422 4.48 -18.97 43.72
C ASN A 422 5.88 -18.43 43.39
N ALA A 423 6.70 -18.15 44.40
CA ALA A 423 8.08 -17.72 44.17
C ALA A 423 8.88 -18.80 43.41
N PRO A 424 9.70 -18.42 42.40
CA PRO A 424 10.60 -19.35 41.75
C PRO A 424 11.77 -19.71 42.69
N GLY A 425 12.49 -20.79 42.35
CA GLY A 425 13.68 -21.19 43.09
C GLY A 425 14.74 -20.08 43.11
N GLY A 426 15.38 -19.86 44.25
CA GLY A 426 16.37 -18.78 44.45
C GLY A 426 15.84 -17.56 45.20
N TYR A 427 14.53 -17.51 45.50
CA TYR A 427 13.90 -16.48 46.33
C TYR A 427 13.28 -17.12 47.57
N ALA A 428 13.26 -16.40 48.70
CA ALA A 428 12.72 -16.92 49.96
C ALA A 428 11.20 -17.03 49.92
N ASP A 429 10.55 -16.09 49.24
CA ASP A 429 9.11 -15.93 49.15
C ASP A 429 8.74 -15.04 47.95
N LEU A 430 7.43 -14.84 47.74
CA LEU A 430 6.93 -14.06 46.61
C LEU A 430 7.23 -12.57 46.76
N GLU A 431 7.35 -12.08 47.99
CA GLU A 431 7.65 -10.68 48.30
C GLU A 431 9.08 -10.33 47.88
N SER A 432 10.06 -11.17 48.24
CA SER A 432 11.46 -11.02 47.84
C SER A 432 11.64 -11.12 46.32
N PHE A 433 10.91 -12.01 45.65
CA PHE A 433 10.89 -12.08 44.19
C PHE A 433 10.31 -10.82 43.55
N ASN A 434 9.16 -10.35 44.04
CA ASN A 434 8.51 -9.14 43.56
C ASN A 434 9.38 -7.89 43.75
N LYS A 435 10.09 -7.79 44.88
CA LYS A 435 11.05 -6.71 45.14
C LYS A 435 12.16 -6.70 44.08
N ALA A 436 12.73 -7.85 43.76
CA ALA A 436 13.77 -7.96 42.72
C ALA A 436 13.24 -7.56 41.32
N LEU A 437 11.99 -7.93 40.99
CA LEU A 437 11.32 -7.49 39.76
C LEU A 437 11.13 -5.97 39.71
N VAL A 438 10.65 -5.37 40.80
CA VAL A 438 10.45 -3.91 40.91
C VAL A 438 11.77 -3.18 40.72
N GLU A 439 12.83 -3.57 41.43
CA GLU A 439 14.16 -2.97 41.31
C GLU A 439 14.67 -3.07 39.86
N ARG A 440 14.50 -4.22 39.21
CA ARG A 440 14.91 -4.41 37.81
C ARG A 440 14.11 -3.53 36.84
N VAL A 441 12.81 -3.36 37.04
CA VAL A 441 11.94 -2.52 36.20
C VAL A 441 12.28 -1.04 36.35
N LEU A 442 12.45 -0.56 37.59
CA LEU A 442 12.76 0.85 37.86
C LEU A 442 14.17 1.24 37.38
N ALA A 443 15.09 0.28 37.29
CA ALA A 443 16.43 0.48 36.73
C ALA A 443 16.48 0.41 35.19
N GLU A 444 15.36 0.15 34.50
CA GLU A 444 15.36 -0.03 33.04
C GLU A 444 15.57 1.31 32.29
N PRO A 445 16.63 1.47 31.48
CA PRO A 445 16.93 2.74 30.80
C PRO A 445 15.85 3.19 29.81
N THR A 446 15.04 2.25 29.32
CA THR A 446 13.94 2.53 28.40
C THR A 446 12.66 3.00 29.08
N LEU A 447 12.59 2.98 30.43
CA LEU A 447 11.47 3.50 31.20
C LEU A 447 11.37 5.02 31.00
N LYS A 448 10.32 5.47 30.31
CA LYS A 448 10.07 6.88 30.08
C LYS A 448 8.63 7.23 30.43
N TYR A 449 8.46 8.41 31.03
CA TYR A 449 7.15 9.01 31.20
C TYR A 449 6.60 9.38 29.82
N GLU A 450 5.33 9.03 29.58
CA GLU A 450 4.46 9.36 28.45
C GLU A 450 5.10 9.73 27.09
N ARG A 451 4.74 8.98 26.04
CA ARG A 451 4.91 9.37 24.62
C ARG A 451 3.55 9.47 23.96
N GLU A 452 3.39 10.37 22.99
CA GLU A 452 2.23 10.37 22.10
C GLU A 452 2.04 8.98 21.46
N GLY A 453 0.82 8.43 21.51
CA GLY A 453 0.44 7.17 20.85
C GLY A 453 0.28 5.92 21.74
N ASN A 454 0.67 5.94 23.02
CA ASN A 454 0.46 4.80 23.92
C ASN A 454 -0.91 4.83 24.62
N ALA A 455 -1.38 3.68 25.12
CA ALA A 455 -2.64 3.61 25.90
C ALA A 455 -2.52 4.21 27.31
N THR A 456 -1.30 4.29 27.86
CA THR A 456 -1.04 4.83 29.19
C THR A 456 -1.24 6.36 29.23
N ARG A 457 -1.85 6.85 30.29
CA ARG A 457 -2.01 8.27 30.62
C ARG A 457 -1.45 8.49 32.03
N GLN A 458 -0.73 9.59 32.24
CA GLN A 458 -0.17 9.96 33.55
C GLN A 458 0.67 8.83 34.18
N GLY A 459 1.57 8.25 33.39
CA GLY A 459 2.41 7.13 33.80
C GLY A 459 3.60 6.91 32.87
N ALA A 460 4.48 6.01 33.31
CA ALA A 460 5.66 5.61 32.56
C ALA A 460 5.52 4.19 32.02
N HIS A 461 6.19 3.92 30.90
CA HIS A 461 6.26 2.61 30.29
C HIS A 461 7.68 2.32 29.81
N THR A 462 8.08 1.05 29.85
CA THR A 462 9.35 0.63 29.26
C THR A 462 9.20 0.38 27.77
N GLY A 463 10.34 0.21 27.07
CA GLY A 463 10.35 -0.55 25.83
C GLY A 463 10.12 -2.05 26.09
N VAL A 464 10.27 -2.87 25.05
CA VAL A 464 10.31 -4.33 25.21
C VAL A 464 11.52 -4.69 26.07
N LEU A 465 11.29 -5.40 27.17
CA LEU A 465 12.32 -5.79 28.12
C LEU A 465 13.17 -6.95 27.60
N ASP A 466 14.48 -6.90 27.88
CA ASP A 466 15.40 -8.01 27.60
C ASP A 466 15.19 -9.13 28.63
N THR A 467 14.68 -10.26 28.15
CA THR A 467 14.32 -11.44 28.95
C THR A 467 15.19 -12.66 28.66
N GLU A 468 16.29 -12.50 27.91
CA GLU A 468 17.23 -13.58 27.61
C GLU A 468 18.30 -13.74 28.70
N LYS A 469 18.59 -12.67 29.45
CA LYS A 469 19.58 -12.69 30.52
C LYS A 469 19.04 -13.35 31.80
N PRO A 470 19.86 -14.14 32.52
CA PRO A 470 19.48 -14.67 33.83
C PRO A 470 19.09 -13.54 34.79
N GLY A 471 18.05 -13.78 35.60
CA GLY A 471 17.54 -12.83 36.59
C GLY A 471 16.01 -12.85 36.70
N PRO A 472 15.44 -11.96 37.54
CA PRO A 472 14.03 -12.04 37.94
C PRO A 472 13.05 -11.97 36.76
N LEU A 473 13.38 -11.21 35.71
CA LEU A 473 12.54 -11.14 34.50
C LEU A 473 12.51 -12.48 33.75
N ARG A 474 13.66 -13.18 33.61
CA ARG A 474 13.71 -14.49 32.96
C ARG A 474 12.94 -15.53 33.77
N ASP A 475 13.07 -15.50 35.10
CA ASP A 475 12.33 -16.40 35.99
C ASP A 475 10.82 -16.19 35.84
N LEU A 476 10.37 -14.92 35.80
CA LEU A 476 8.97 -14.57 35.54
C LEU A 476 8.50 -15.07 34.17
N VAL A 477 9.31 -14.92 33.11
CA VAL A 477 8.99 -15.45 31.77
C VAL A 477 8.75 -16.95 31.83
N MET A 478 9.65 -17.73 32.42
CA MET A 478 9.50 -19.18 32.51
C MET A 478 8.22 -19.59 33.25
N MET A 479 7.86 -18.86 34.31
CA MET A 479 6.63 -19.07 35.05
C MET A 479 5.38 -18.76 34.21
N ILE A 480 5.37 -17.61 33.52
CA ILE A 480 4.28 -17.23 32.60
C ILE A 480 4.15 -18.27 31.49
N GLU A 481 5.26 -18.72 30.91
CA GLU A 481 5.23 -19.74 29.85
C GLU A 481 4.61 -21.05 30.32
N GLY A 482 4.89 -21.49 31.55
CA GLY A 482 4.25 -22.64 32.17
C GLY A 482 2.74 -22.46 32.27
N VAL A 483 2.29 -21.35 32.87
CA VAL A 483 0.86 -21.06 33.04
C VAL A 483 0.13 -20.92 31.70
N VAL A 484 0.75 -20.29 30.71
CA VAL A 484 0.20 -20.16 29.36
C VAL A 484 0.09 -21.52 28.67
N ARG A 485 1.08 -22.41 28.82
CA ARG A 485 0.98 -23.78 28.30
C ARG A 485 -0.18 -24.54 28.93
N ASP A 486 -0.29 -24.53 30.26
CA ASP A 486 -1.39 -25.17 31.00
C ASP A 486 -2.75 -24.62 30.51
N TYR A 487 -2.89 -23.29 30.46
CA TYR A 487 -4.10 -22.61 30.00
C TYR A 487 -4.47 -23.01 28.58
N LEU A 488 -3.48 -23.03 27.66
CA LEU A 488 -3.72 -23.43 26.29
C LEU A 488 -4.18 -24.88 26.27
N GLU A 489 -3.49 -25.82 26.93
CA GLU A 489 -3.83 -27.25 27.02
C GLU A 489 -5.27 -27.48 27.49
N ASP A 490 -5.72 -26.76 28.51
CA ASP A 490 -7.06 -26.86 29.07
C ASP A 490 -8.17 -26.25 28.18
N LEU A 491 -7.83 -25.40 27.20
CA LEU A 491 -8.83 -24.77 26.34
C LEU A 491 -9.53 -25.80 25.42
N PRO A 492 -10.86 -25.95 25.52
CA PRO A 492 -11.60 -26.91 24.71
C PRO A 492 -11.61 -26.51 23.23
N PHE A 493 -11.23 -27.44 22.34
CA PHE A 493 -11.21 -27.20 20.91
C PHE A 493 -12.59 -26.83 20.34
N LEU A 494 -12.63 -25.82 19.45
CA LEU A 494 -13.84 -25.40 18.73
C LEU A 494 -13.45 -24.94 17.31
N SER A 495 -13.88 -25.67 16.28
CA SER A 495 -13.55 -25.34 14.88
C SER A 495 -14.03 -23.92 14.53
N GLY A 496 -13.21 -23.18 13.77
CA GLY A 496 -13.51 -21.81 13.36
C GLY A 496 -13.41 -20.74 14.47
N HIS A 497 -13.21 -21.12 15.74
CA HIS A 497 -13.10 -20.14 16.84
C HIS A 497 -11.72 -19.47 16.87
N PRO A 498 -11.61 -18.14 17.03
CA PRO A 498 -10.34 -17.42 16.97
C PRO A 498 -9.32 -17.87 18.03
N LEU A 499 -9.78 -18.17 19.25
CA LEU A 499 -8.95 -18.65 20.36
C LEU A 499 -8.87 -20.19 20.48
N ARG A 500 -9.87 -20.90 19.97
CA ARG A 500 -10.11 -22.32 20.32
C ARG A 500 -10.03 -23.25 19.11
N GLY A 501 -9.92 -22.69 17.90
CA GLY A 501 -9.85 -23.44 16.65
C GLY A 501 -8.43 -23.66 16.14
N ARG A 502 -7.49 -22.75 16.42
CA ARG A 502 -6.08 -22.91 16.04
C ARG A 502 -5.17 -22.24 17.06
N CYS A 503 -4.25 -23.01 17.63
CA CYS A 503 -3.28 -22.55 18.61
C CYS A 503 -1.89 -22.40 17.97
N PRO A 504 -1.10 -21.37 18.31
CA PRO A 504 0.29 -21.28 17.86
C PRO A 504 1.13 -22.46 18.38
N ALA A 505 1.86 -23.15 17.48
CA ALA A 505 2.80 -24.20 17.86
C ALA A 505 4.11 -23.62 18.43
N ARG A 506 4.51 -22.47 17.89
CA ARG A 506 5.63 -21.69 18.40
C ARG A 506 5.21 -20.25 18.59
N TRP A 507 5.62 -19.66 19.70
CA TRP A 507 5.32 -18.29 20.07
C TRP A 507 6.47 -17.71 20.88
N LYS A 508 6.45 -16.40 21.08
CA LYS A 508 7.35 -15.69 22.01
C LYS A 508 6.54 -14.74 22.88
N LEU A 509 7.05 -14.43 24.06
CA LEU A 509 6.50 -13.35 24.88
C LEU A 509 7.21 -12.04 24.54
N GLN A 510 6.45 -11.00 24.26
CA GLN A 510 6.92 -9.62 24.29
C GLN A 510 6.46 -9.02 25.60
N ILE A 511 7.39 -8.56 26.44
CA ILE A 511 7.11 -8.12 27.80
C ILE A 511 7.55 -6.68 27.97
N TRP A 512 6.75 -5.89 28.66
CA TRP A 512 7.07 -4.52 29.05
C TRP A 512 6.49 -4.22 30.43
N ALA A 513 6.98 -3.18 31.09
CA ALA A 513 6.45 -2.73 32.35
C ALA A 513 5.74 -1.39 32.22
N VAL A 514 4.71 -1.21 33.05
CA VAL A 514 3.95 0.02 33.20
C VAL A 514 4.00 0.42 34.67
N VAL A 515 4.41 1.67 34.91
CA VAL A 515 4.57 2.27 36.23
C VAL A 515 3.61 3.46 36.31
N MET A 516 2.69 3.42 37.25
CA MET A 516 1.65 4.44 37.41
C MET A 516 1.56 4.90 38.85
N ASP A 517 1.43 6.21 39.02
CA ASP A 517 1.12 6.85 40.29
C ASP A 517 -0.34 7.34 40.28
N ARG A 518 -0.66 8.32 41.13
CA ARG A 518 -2.00 8.92 41.21
C ARG A 518 -2.43 9.49 39.86
N GLY A 519 -3.67 9.18 39.44
CA GLY A 519 -4.25 9.57 38.16
C GLY A 519 -3.83 8.69 36.97
N GLY A 520 -2.78 7.88 37.14
CA GLY A 520 -2.31 6.95 36.12
C GLY A 520 -3.38 5.96 35.70
N HIS A 521 -3.49 5.72 34.40
CA HIS A 521 -4.41 4.72 33.84
C HIS A 521 -4.00 4.29 32.44
N GLN A 522 -4.72 3.30 31.90
CA GLN A 522 -4.65 2.94 30.49
C GLN A 522 -6.05 3.08 29.90
N VAL A 523 -6.19 3.69 28.73
CA VAL A 523 -7.47 3.75 28.01
C VAL A 523 -7.85 2.38 27.43
N ALA A 524 -9.11 2.18 27.05
CA ALA A 524 -9.59 0.91 26.48
C ALA A 524 -8.88 0.59 25.16
N HIS A 525 -8.21 -0.56 25.09
CA HIS A 525 -7.47 -1.01 23.90
C HIS A 525 -7.39 -2.55 23.81
N ALA A 526 -6.94 -3.05 22.66
CA ALA A 526 -6.66 -4.46 22.37
C ALA A 526 -5.36 -4.58 21.56
N HIS A 527 -4.81 -5.78 21.44
CA HIS A 527 -3.47 -6.01 20.89
C HIS A 527 -3.54 -6.85 19.61
N ASP A 528 -3.19 -6.28 18.45
CA ASP A 528 -3.30 -6.99 17.16
C ASP A 528 -2.24 -8.06 16.90
N ASP A 529 -1.09 -7.95 17.55
CA ASP A 529 0.06 -8.83 17.34
C ASP A 529 0.05 -10.05 18.27
N GLY A 530 -0.63 -9.94 19.41
CA GLY A 530 -0.78 -11.00 20.38
C GLY A 530 -1.85 -12.02 20.00
N TYR A 531 -1.69 -13.25 20.47
CA TYR A 531 -2.76 -14.26 20.52
C TYR A 531 -3.40 -14.32 21.91
N LEU A 532 -2.57 -14.30 22.94
CA LEU A 532 -2.94 -14.03 24.33
C LEU A 532 -2.20 -12.79 24.80
N SER A 533 -2.82 -12.04 25.69
CA SER A 533 -2.21 -10.95 26.42
C SER A 533 -2.36 -11.22 27.92
N GLY A 534 -1.53 -10.59 28.72
CA GLY A 534 -1.62 -10.75 30.16
C GLY A 534 -0.82 -9.74 30.93
N VAL A 535 -0.99 -9.80 32.24
CA VAL A 535 -0.37 -8.88 33.18
C VAL A 535 -0.05 -9.58 34.50
N TYR A 536 1.16 -9.34 34.99
CA TYR A 536 1.63 -9.73 36.31
C TYR A 536 1.82 -8.49 37.19
N TYR A 537 1.42 -8.57 38.45
CA TYR A 537 1.50 -7.46 39.40
C TYR A 537 2.60 -7.70 40.44
N PRO A 538 3.82 -7.18 40.26
CA PRO A 538 4.85 -7.24 41.29
C PRO A 538 4.60 -6.24 42.43
N SER A 539 3.94 -5.11 42.18
CA SER A 539 3.66 -4.11 43.22
C SER A 539 2.32 -3.42 43.02
N VAL A 540 1.50 -3.42 44.07
CA VAL A 540 0.17 -2.82 44.11
C VAL A 540 0.02 -2.07 45.44
N PRO A 541 -0.36 -0.78 45.44
CA PRO A 541 -0.60 -0.04 46.68
C PRO A 541 -1.75 -0.65 47.50
N ASN A 542 -1.61 -0.70 48.83
CA ASN A 542 -2.65 -1.21 49.75
C ASN A 542 -4.02 -0.54 49.57
N SER A 543 -4.04 0.71 49.12
CA SER A 543 -5.24 1.48 48.84
C SER A 543 -6.06 0.93 47.66
N VAL A 544 -5.41 0.31 46.67
CA VAL A 544 -6.08 -0.42 45.57
C VAL A 544 -6.61 -1.76 46.07
N SER A 545 -5.97 -2.35 47.07
CA SER A 545 -6.41 -3.60 47.71
C SER A 545 -7.63 -3.42 48.64
N GLY A 546 -7.97 -2.19 49.03
CA GLY A 546 -8.94 -1.85 50.07
C GLY A 546 -10.43 -1.79 49.68
N GLY A 547 -10.82 -2.19 48.46
CA GLY A 547 -12.22 -2.47 48.10
C GLY A 547 -12.84 -1.64 46.97
N GLY A 548 -12.24 -0.52 46.54
CA GLY A 548 -12.73 0.31 45.43
C GLY A 548 -12.42 -0.25 44.03
N GLU A 549 -12.91 0.43 42.99
CA GLU A 549 -12.66 0.10 41.57
C GLU A 549 -11.37 0.73 41.03
N ALA A 550 -10.88 1.81 41.65
CA ALA A 550 -9.67 2.52 41.25
C ALA A 550 -8.45 1.59 41.14
N GLY A 551 -7.74 1.64 40.01
CA GLY A 551 -6.58 0.78 39.73
C GLY A 551 -6.90 -0.66 39.31
N CYS A 552 -8.18 -1.07 39.28
CA CYS A 552 -8.60 -2.37 38.77
C CYS A 552 -8.37 -2.49 37.25
N LEU A 553 -8.11 -3.72 36.80
CA LEU A 553 -8.17 -4.08 35.39
C LEU A 553 -9.63 -4.32 35.02
N GLU A 554 -10.18 -3.53 34.10
CA GLU A 554 -11.50 -3.77 33.53
C GLU A 554 -11.34 -4.45 32.17
N LEU A 555 -12.01 -5.60 32.00
CA LEU A 555 -12.04 -6.37 30.77
C LEU A 555 -13.43 -6.32 30.12
N GLY A 556 -13.49 -6.26 28.79
CA GLY A 556 -14.69 -6.47 27.99
C GLY A 556 -15.51 -5.23 27.66
N ARG A 557 -15.15 -4.05 28.19
CA ARG A 557 -15.76 -2.77 27.78
C ARG A 557 -15.25 -2.39 26.39
N PRO A 558 -16.12 -2.18 25.38
CA PRO A 558 -15.68 -1.67 24.08
C PRO A 558 -14.99 -0.30 24.21
N ALA A 559 -14.18 0.07 23.22
CA ALA A 559 -13.70 1.45 23.12
C ALA A 559 -14.88 2.42 23.00
N ASP A 560 -14.75 3.64 23.55
CA ASP A 560 -15.86 4.60 23.72
C ASP A 560 -16.65 4.85 22.42
N LYS A 561 -15.98 4.93 21.26
CA LYS A 561 -16.61 5.12 19.94
C LYS A 561 -17.50 3.95 19.48
N LEU A 562 -17.27 2.76 20.02
CA LEU A 562 -18.04 1.54 19.73
C LEU A 562 -18.99 1.17 20.88
N ALA A 563 -18.86 1.82 22.04
CA ALA A 563 -19.72 1.62 23.19
C ALA A 563 -21.13 2.15 22.88
N GLY A 564 -22.13 1.28 23.04
CA GLY A 564 -23.54 1.68 22.99
C GLY A 564 -24.04 2.12 24.37
N GLN A 565 -25.32 2.47 24.47
CA GLN A 565 -25.97 2.75 25.77
C GLN A 565 -26.30 1.48 26.57
N GLU A 566 -26.04 0.30 26.01
CA GLU A 566 -26.40 -0.99 26.63
C GLU A 566 -25.40 -1.40 27.72
N GLU A 567 -25.89 -2.16 28.71
CA GLU A 567 -25.02 -2.78 29.70
C GLU A 567 -24.00 -3.70 29.03
N HIS A 568 -22.74 -3.51 29.39
CA HIS A 568 -21.64 -4.31 28.89
C HIS A 568 -21.32 -5.43 29.88
N ASP A 569 -21.11 -6.63 29.37
CA ASP A 569 -20.52 -7.71 30.13
C ASP A 569 -19.04 -7.35 30.37
N VAL A 570 -18.77 -6.78 31.55
CA VAL A 570 -17.46 -6.37 32.03
C VAL A 570 -17.02 -7.21 33.20
N ARG A 571 -15.74 -7.56 33.24
CA ARG A 571 -15.11 -8.22 34.39
C ARG A 571 -14.07 -7.28 34.98
N LEU A 572 -14.34 -6.82 36.20
CA LEU A 572 -13.38 -6.08 37.01
C LEU A 572 -12.50 -7.05 37.79
N ILE A 573 -11.19 -6.94 37.61
CA ILE A 573 -10.21 -7.76 38.31
C ILE A 573 -9.31 -6.86 39.14
N ARG A 574 -9.38 -7.05 40.46
CA ARG A 574 -8.52 -6.34 41.41
C ARG A 574 -7.08 -6.87 41.30
N PRO A 575 -6.08 -5.99 41.14
CA PRO A 575 -4.69 -6.39 41.15
C PRO A 575 -4.26 -6.74 42.58
N GLU A 576 -3.43 -7.77 42.72
CA GLU A 576 -2.81 -8.19 43.97
C GLU A 576 -1.35 -8.55 43.69
N PRO A 577 -0.41 -8.29 44.62
CA PRO A 577 0.98 -8.71 44.45
C PRO A 577 1.07 -10.21 44.14
N GLY A 578 1.76 -10.57 43.07
CA GLY A 578 1.90 -11.96 42.62
C GLY A 578 0.79 -12.49 41.70
N ARG A 579 -0.27 -11.71 41.47
CA ARG A 579 -1.37 -12.13 40.59
C ARG A 579 -0.96 -11.99 39.12
N LEU A 580 -1.07 -13.09 38.39
CA LEU A 580 -1.01 -13.19 36.94
C LEU A 580 -2.44 -13.26 36.37
N ILE A 581 -2.70 -12.47 35.34
CA ILE A 581 -3.94 -12.52 34.56
C ILE A 581 -3.57 -12.81 33.10
N VAL A 582 -4.26 -13.78 32.48
CA VAL A 582 -4.09 -14.15 31.06
C VAL A 582 -5.45 -14.10 30.38
N PHE A 583 -5.53 -13.48 29.21
CA PHE A 583 -6.76 -13.31 28.45
C PHE A 583 -6.48 -13.26 26.93
N PRO A 584 -7.49 -13.47 26.08
CA PRO A 584 -7.32 -13.36 24.62
C PRO A 584 -6.92 -11.94 24.22
N SER A 585 -6.00 -11.76 23.26
CA SER A 585 -5.53 -10.42 22.88
C SER A 585 -6.59 -9.51 22.26
N TYR A 586 -7.71 -10.08 21.79
CA TYR A 586 -8.90 -9.34 21.35
C TYR A 586 -9.84 -8.92 22.49
N CYS A 587 -9.52 -9.27 23.74
CA CYS A 587 -10.25 -8.77 24.90
C CYS A 587 -9.86 -7.32 25.16
N VAL A 588 -10.77 -6.40 24.83
CA VAL A 588 -10.57 -4.98 25.13
C VAL A 588 -10.44 -4.79 26.63
N HIS A 589 -9.43 -4.04 27.05
CA HIS A 589 -9.14 -3.83 28.45
C HIS A 589 -8.62 -2.44 28.76
N ARG A 590 -8.78 -2.02 30.01
CA ARG A 590 -8.27 -0.76 30.56
C ARG A 590 -7.89 -0.88 32.02
N THR A 591 -7.11 0.07 32.50
CA THR A 591 -6.90 0.25 33.96
C THR A 591 -7.75 1.43 34.41
N ILE A 592 -8.56 1.26 35.46
CA ILE A 592 -9.34 2.36 36.03
C ILE A 592 -8.38 3.38 36.70
N PRO A 593 -8.59 4.70 36.53
CA PRO A 593 -7.75 5.74 37.14
C PRO A 593 -7.43 5.48 38.61
N LEU A 594 -6.14 5.58 38.96
CA LEU A 594 -5.69 5.48 40.33
C LEU A 594 -6.09 6.74 41.13
N GLU A 595 -6.78 6.58 42.24
CA GLU A 595 -7.21 7.71 43.07
C GLU A 595 -6.23 8.07 44.20
N THR A 596 -5.31 7.15 44.54
CA THR A 596 -4.58 7.14 45.81
C THR A 596 -3.07 7.32 45.64
N SER A 597 -2.37 7.62 46.74
CA SER A 597 -0.91 7.74 46.77
C SER A 597 -0.23 6.38 46.88
N GLY A 598 0.70 6.10 45.97
CA GLY A 598 1.49 4.86 45.92
C GLY A 598 1.68 4.41 44.47
N THR A 599 2.85 3.85 44.17
CA THR A 599 3.21 3.42 42.81
C THR A 599 2.68 2.01 42.53
N ARG A 600 1.89 1.86 41.49
CA ARG A 600 1.45 0.57 40.94
C ARG A 600 2.38 0.20 39.79
N ILE A 601 2.97 -0.98 39.88
CA ILE A 601 3.85 -1.52 38.85
C ILE A 601 3.22 -2.81 38.31
N SER A 602 3.06 -2.87 37.00
CA SER A 602 2.58 -4.06 36.30
C SER A 602 3.52 -4.44 35.17
N ILE A 603 3.77 -5.73 35.02
CA ILE A 603 4.55 -6.30 33.93
C ILE A 603 3.55 -6.95 32.96
N ALA A 604 3.31 -6.30 31.84
CA ALA A 604 2.38 -6.73 30.81
C ALA A 604 3.11 -7.50 29.71
N PHE A 605 2.38 -8.36 29.00
CA PHE A 605 2.94 -9.16 27.93
C PHE A 605 1.94 -9.51 26.84
N ASP A 606 2.48 -9.75 25.65
CA ASP A 606 1.79 -10.36 24.53
C ASP A 606 2.48 -11.68 24.14
N MET A 607 1.68 -12.74 24.03
CA MET A 607 2.08 -14.00 23.42
C MET A 607 1.93 -13.89 21.90
N VAL A 608 3.03 -13.60 21.21
CA VAL A 608 3.06 -13.36 19.78
C VAL A 608 3.33 -14.66 19.03
N PRO A 609 2.42 -15.11 18.14
CA PRO A 609 2.63 -16.29 17.31
C PRO A 609 3.88 -16.15 16.43
N LYS A 610 4.66 -17.23 16.35
CA LYS A 610 5.79 -17.38 15.41
C LYS A 610 5.55 -18.45 14.37
N GLU A 611 4.82 -19.47 14.76
CA GLU A 611 4.42 -20.56 13.89
C GLU A 611 3.08 -21.08 14.37
N TRP A 612 2.15 -21.23 13.44
CA TRP A 612 0.83 -21.77 13.75
C TRP A 612 0.87 -23.28 13.67
N GLY A 613 0.39 -23.96 14.72
CA GLY A 613 0.27 -25.42 14.68
C GLY A 613 -0.72 -25.90 13.61
N SER A 614 -0.63 -27.19 13.29
CA SER A 614 -1.79 -27.91 12.75
C SER A 614 -2.94 -27.85 13.78
N HIS A 615 -4.20 -28.01 13.36
CA HIS A 615 -5.32 -27.91 14.31
C HIS A 615 -5.10 -28.84 15.51
N LYS A 616 -5.62 -28.49 16.69
CA LYS A 616 -5.23 -29.12 17.97
C LYS A 616 -5.53 -30.62 18.13
N HIS A 617 -6.05 -31.28 17.09
CA HIS A 617 -6.14 -32.74 16.95
C HIS A 617 -5.89 -33.21 15.50
N ASP A 618 -5.11 -32.47 14.72
CA ASP A 618 -4.85 -32.74 13.32
C ASP A 618 -3.69 -33.71 13.11
N THR A 619 -3.87 -34.90 13.67
CA THR A 619 -3.37 -36.15 13.06
C THR A 619 -4.51 -36.94 12.40
N SER A 620 -5.74 -36.41 12.41
CA SER A 620 -6.94 -37.08 11.86
C SER A 620 -7.47 -36.48 10.55
N VAL A 621 -7.06 -35.27 10.11
CA VAL A 621 -7.50 -34.76 8.79
C VAL A 621 -6.81 -35.51 7.64
N ASN A 622 -5.75 -36.28 7.94
CA ASN A 622 -5.19 -37.28 7.02
C ASN A 622 -5.87 -38.67 7.08
N LYS A 623 -6.99 -38.83 7.79
CA LYS A 623 -7.76 -40.08 7.83
C LYS A 623 -9.28 -39.82 7.93
N ILE A 624 -9.89 -39.25 6.90
CA ILE A 624 -11.23 -39.72 6.53
C ILE A 624 -10.98 -40.96 5.67
N SER A 625 -11.12 -42.12 6.29
CA SER A 625 -10.75 -43.40 5.64
C SER A 625 -11.98 -44.20 5.20
N SER A 626 -13.19 -43.73 5.55
CA SER A 626 -14.45 -44.38 5.22
C SER A 626 -15.57 -43.41 4.84
N THR A 627 -16.52 -43.87 4.03
CA THR A 627 -17.73 -43.15 3.60
C THR A 627 -18.65 -42.77 4.78
N GLU A 628 -18.58 -43.51 5.88
CA GLU A 628 -19.44 -43.35 7.06
C GLU A 628 -19.04 -42.14 7.94
N GLU A 629 -17.73 -41.88 8.02
CA GLU A 629 -17.17 -40.67 8.65
C GLU A 629 -17.55 -39.40 7.87
N MET A 630 -17.62 -39.50 6.54
CA MET A 630 -18.02 -38.40 5.64
C MET A 630 -19.50 -38.00 5.82
N VAL A 631 -20.41 -38.97 5.88
CA VAL A 631 -21.86 -38.71 6.08
C VAL A 631 -22.15 -38.11 7.45
N THR A 632 -21.46 -38.58 8.49
CA THR A 632 -21.59 -38.06 9.87
C THR A 632 -21.08 -36.62 9.97
N PHE A 633 -19.99 -36.31 9.28
CA PHE A 633 -19.43 -34.96 9.19
C PHE A 633 -20.40 -33.97 8.50
N LEU A 634 -21.02 -34.36 7.37
CA LEU A 634 -21.95 -33.50 6.63
C LEU A 634 -23.24 -33.19 7.40
N ARG A 635 -23.80 -34.16 8.14
CA ARG A 635 -25.00 -33.93 8.97
C ARG A 635 -24.78 -32.87 10.05
N LYS A 636 -23.54 -32.68 10.50
CA LYS A 636 -23.15 -31.68 11.52
C LYS A 636 -23.03 -30.26 10.92
N VAL A 637 -23.06 -30.15 9.59
CA VAL A 637 -22.73 -28.94 8.83
C VAL A 637 -23.96 -28.27 8.19
N THR A 638 -24.96 -29.04 7.79
CA THR A 638 -26.06 -28.56 6.92
C THR A 638 -27.38 -28.28 7.65
N ALA A 639 -27.34 -27.75 8.87
CA ALA A 639 -28.54 -27.24 9.53
C ALA A 639 -28.78 -25.76 9.13
N GLY A 640 -29.23 -25.54 7.90
CA GLY A 640 -29.82 -24.27 7.45
C GLY A 640 -29.10 -23.57 6.29
N GLN A 641 -29.81 -23.48 5.15
CA GLN A 641 -29.65 -22.47 4.09
C GLN A 641 -28.50 -22.65 3.08
N ILE A 642 -28.74 -23.47 2.04
CA ILE A 642 -28.06 -23.36 0.74
C ILE A 642 -29.09 -22.75 -0.23
N GLN A 643 -28.90 -21.48 -0.65
CA GLN A 643 -29.70 -20.86 -1.72
C GLN A 643 -28.79 -20.13 -2.72
N HIS A 644 -29.11 -20.27 -4.01
CA HIS A 644 -28.40 -19.66 -5.13
C HIS A 644 -29.02 -18.29 -5.48
N SER A 645 -28.30 -17.17 -5.26
CA SER A 645 -28.67 -15.85 -5.80
C SER A 645 -27.65 -15.35 -6.83
N GLY A 646 -28.11 -14.53 -7.79
CA GLY A 646 -27.31 -13.99 -8.89
C GLY A 646 -26.12 -13.12 -8.46
N ASP A 647 -26.19 -12.50 -7.29
CA ASP A 647 -25.14 -11.61 -6.75
C ASP A 647 -23.88 -12.38 -6.32
N SER A 648 -24.02 -13.67 -5.96
CA SER A 648 -22.88 -14.52 -5.60
C SER A 648 -21.98 -14.79 -6.82
N LEU A 649 -22.56 -14.93 -8.01
CA LEU A 649 -21.89 -15.24 -9.28
C LEU A 649 -20.90 -14.17 -9.76
N LEU A 650 -20.97 -12.95 -9.26
CA LEU A 650 -20.01 -11.90 -9.61
C LEU A 650 -18.74 -11.91 -8.74
N GLU A 651 -18.86 -12.19 -7.44
CA GLU A 651 -17.67 -12.48 -6.61
C GLU A 651 -16.97 -13.78 -7.06
N HIS A 652 -17.71 -14.67 -7.73
CA HIS A 652 -17.25 -15.94 -8.31
C HIS A 652 -16.36 -15.84 -9.57
N PHE A 653 -16.24 -14.68 -10.22
CA PHE A 653 -15.39 -14.51 -11.43
C PHE A 653 -13.87 -14.57 -11.19
N LYS A 654 -13.43 -14.68 -9.92
CA LYS A 654 -12.01 -14.69 -9.50
C LYS A 654 -11.43 -16.10 -9.22
N GLY A 655 -12.17 -17.18 -9.50
CA GLY A 655 -11.61 -18.54 -9.56
C GLY A 655 -12.58 -19.68 -9.21
N VAL A 656 -12.50 -20.79 -9.96
CA VAL A 656 -13.23 -22.05 -9.76
C VAL A 656 -12.96 -22.64 -8.37
N ARG A 657 -11.77 -22.40 -7.82
CA ARG A 657 -11.40 -22.79 -6.45
C ARG A 657 -12.24 -22.07 -5.39
N SER A 658 -12.74 -20.87 -5.70
CA SER A 658 -13.59 -20.06 -4.81
C SER A 658 -15.05 -20.47 -4.87
N VAL A 659 -15.54 -20.95 -6.02
CA VAL A 659 -16.87 -21.59 -6.14
C VAL A 659 -16.94 -22.85 -5.27
N LEU A 660 -15.89 -23.67 -5.28
CA LEU A 660 -15.77 -24.85 -4.40
C LEU A 660 -15.65 -24.48 -2.91
N ARG A 661 -15.12 -23.28 -2.61
CA ARG A 661 -14.94 -22.72 -1.26
C ARG A 661 -16.15 -21.92 -0.77
N ILE A 662 -17.09 -21.54 -1.62
CA ILE A 662 -18.33 -20.85 -1.23
C ILE A 662 -19.51 -21.83 -1.24
N TRP A 663 -19.51 -22.83 -2.13
CA TRP A 663 -20.30 -24.05 -1.95
C TRP A 663 -19.83 -24.88 -0.73
N GLY A 664 -18.72 -24.47 -0.12
CA GLY A 664 -18.27 -24.86 1.20
C GLY A 664 -17.45 -23.77 1.87
N GLU A 665 -18.08 -22.75 2.46
CA GLU A 665 -17.48 -21.94 3.55
C GLU A 665 -17.31 -22.80 4.83
N ARG A 666 -16.75 -24.00 4.63
CA ARG A 666 -16.27 -24.95 5.62
C ARG A 666 -15.06 -25.61 4.98
N PRO A 667 -13.82 -25.23 5.36
CA PRO A 667 -12.58 -25.88 4.92
C PRO A 667 -12.65 -27.41 4.93
N GLU A 668 -13.52 -27.97 5.77
CA GLU A 668 -13.72 -29.37 6.01
C GLU A 668 -14.49 -30.14 4.90
N VAL A 669 -15.33 -29.51 4.06
CA VAL A 669 -15.97 -30.16 2.88
C VAL A 669 -14.99 -30.27 1.70
N TYR A 670 -14.15 -29.25 1.56
CA TYR A 670 -12.98 -29.25 0.68
C TYR A 670 -11.95 -30.31 1.14
N ASN A 671 -11.67 -30.40 2.44
CA ASN A 671 -10.79 -31.44 3.01
C ASN A 671 -11.40 -32.85 2.99
N ALA A 672 -12.73 -32.97 2.96
CA ALA A 672 -13.42 -34.24 2.72
C ALA A 672 -13.45 -34.66 1.24
N GLY A 673 -13.04 -33.79 0.31
CA GLY A 673 -12.84 -34.15 -1.09
C GLY A 673 -14.11 -34.31 -1.93
N LEU A 674 -15.26 -33.78 -1.52
CA LEU A 674 -16.55 -34.00 -2.20
C LEU A 674 -16.66 -33.46 -3.65
N PHE A 675 -15.80 -32.53 -4.07
CA PHE A 675 -15.73 -32.13 -5.49
C PHE A 675 -14.58 -32.76 -6.25
N HIS A 676 -13.59 -33.34 -5.55
CA HIS A 676 -12.54 -34.12 -6.17
C HIS A 676 -12.93 -35.60 -6.34
N SER A 677 -13.92 -36.10 -5.57
CA SER A 677 -14.35 -37.51 -5.60
C SER A 677 -15.65 -37.79 -6.36
N VAL A 678 -16.41 -36.77 -6.77
CA VAL A 678 -17.71 -37.06 -7.38
C VAL A 678 -17.59 -37.63 -8.80
N TYR A 679 -16.71 -37.15 -9.71
CA TYR A 679 -16.52 -37.81 -11.03
C TYR A 679 -15.18 -37.47 -11.74
N GLY A 680 -14.05 -38.00 -11.23
CA GLY A 680 -12.90 -38.38 -12.04
C GLY A 680 -12.13 -37.30 -12.81
N SER A 681 -11.22 -36.61 -12.13
CA SER A 681 -9.91 -36.29 -12.71
C SER A 681 -8.92 -36.01 -11.57
N GLU A 682 -7.92 -36.89 -11.45
CA GLU A 682 -6.85 -36.97 -10.44
C GLU A 682 -7.19 -37.78 -9.16
N SER A 683 -6.31 -38.72 -8.86
CA SER A 683 -6.51 -39.92 -8.03
C SER A 683 -6.11 -39.72 -6.55
N PHE A 684 -6.98 -40.12 -5.61
CA PHE A 684 -6.66 -40.37 -4.19
C PHE A 684 -7.22 -41.74 -3.72
N LYS A 685 -6.67 -42.26 -2.61
CA LYS A 685 -6.72 -43.67 -2.17
C LYS A 685 -8.10 -44.26 -1.74
N SER A 686 -9.19 -43.49 -1.61
CA SER A 686 -10.45 -43.98 -0.99
C SER A 686 -11.62 -44.29 -1.94
N GLY A 687 -11.54 -43.96 -3.24
CA GLY A 687 -12.57 -44.34 -4.23
C GLY A 687 -13.88 -43.52 -4.23
N PRO A 688 -14.81 -43.78 -5.17
CA PRO A 688 -16.07 -43.03 -5.35
C PRO A 688 -17.14 -43.34 -4.27
N VAL A 689 -18.07 -42.42 -4.05
CA VAL A 689 -19.25 -42.63 -3.17
C VAL A 689 -20.09 -43.79 -3.71
N SER A 690 -20.38 -44.77 -2.86
CA SER A 690 -21.13 -45.96 -3.23
C SER A 690 -22.59 -45.63 -3.58
N ALA A 691 -23.16 -46.38 -4.54
CA ALA A 691 -24.46 -46.07 -5.14
C ALA A 691 -25.62 -46.04 -4.12
N ASP A 692 -25.52 -46.87 -3.07
CA ASP A 692 -26.46 -46.99 -1.95
C ASP A 692 -26.49 -45.76 -1.02
N ARG A 693 -25.46 -44.90 -1.07
CA ARG A 693 -25.36 -43.69 -0.21
C ARG A 693 -25.64 -42.38 -0.96
N ARG A 694 -25.89 -42.42 -2.28
CA ARG A 694 -26.14 -41.22 -3.10
C ARG A 694 -27.35 -40.41 -2.63
N CYS A 695 -28.45 -41.09 -2.29
CA CYS A 695 -29.67 -40.43 -1.78
C CYS A 695 -29.42 -39.59 -0.52
N GLU A 696 -28.47 -40.01 0.34
CA GLU A 696 -28.11 -39.28 1.55
C GLU A 696 -27.31 -38.02 1.23
N VAL A 697 -26.40 -38.08 0.25
CA VAL A 697 -25.63 -36.91 -0.23
C VAL A 697 -26.53 -35.92 -0.96
N THR A 698 -27.45 -36.39 -1.82
CA THR A 698 -28.47 -35.57 -2.48
C THR A 698 -29.31 -34.76 -1.49
N ALA A 699 -29.67 -35.36 -0.35
CA ALA A 699 -30.43 -34.69 0.70
C ALA A 699 -29.64 -33.58 1.41
N LEU A 700 -28.30 -33.62 1.36
CA LEU A 700 -27.41 -32.71 2.07
C LEU A 700 -26.99 -31.49 1.23
N ILE A 701 -26.62 -31.69 -0.04
CA ILE A 701 -26.17 -30.60 -0.94
C ILE A 701 -27.29 -30.07 -1.84
N GLY A 702 -28.44 -30.74 -1.86
CA GLY A 702 -29.57 -30.40 -2.70
C GLY A 702 -29.44 -30.97 -4.13
N LYS A 703 -30.59 -31.34 -4.71
CA LYS A 703 -30.69 -31.96 -6.04
C LYS A 703 -30.11 -31.09 -7.16
N GLU A 704 -30.23 -29.77 -7.06
CA GLU A 704 -29.73 -28.84 -8.08
C GLU A 704 -28.20 -28.80 -8.12
N ALA A 705 -27.54 -28.71 -6.97
CA ALA A 705 -26.08 -28.67 -6.89
C ALA A 705 -25.44 -30.00 -7.31
N GLU A 706 -26.04 -31.12 -6.90
CA GLU A 706 -25.62 -32.45 -7.34
C GLU A 706 -25.75 -32.60 -8.86
N ARG A 707 -26.87 -32.15 -9.43
CA ARG A 707 -27.12 -32.23 -10.88
C ARG A 707 -26.16 -31.36 -11.68
N LEU A 708 -25.86 -30.15 -11.21
CA LEU A 708 -24.90 -29.25 -11.87
C LEU A 708 -23.46 -29.80 -11.79
N ALA A 709 -23.08 -30.37 -10.65
CA ALA A 709 -21.78 -31.03 -10.48
C ALA A 709 -21.63 -32.27 -11.38
N TRP A 710 -22.69 -33.08 -11.47
CA TRP A 710 -22.78 -34.20 -12.41
C TRP A 710 -22.61 -33.70 -13.85
N LEU A 711 -23.45 -32.75 -14.29
CA LEU A 711 -23.38 -32.17 -15.63
C LEU A 711 -21.97 -31.67 -15.94
N PHE A 712 -21.32 -30.91 -15.06
CA PHE A 712 -20.00 -30.35 -15.34
C PHE A 712 -18.89 -31.40 -15.56
N CYS A 713 -19.02 -32.58 -14.94
CA CYS A 713 -18.01 -33.64 -14.98
C CYS A 713 -18.30 -34.70 -16.05
N THR A 714 -19.58 -35.02 -16.28
CA THR A 714 -20.00 -36.09 -17.19
C THR A 714 -20.21 -35.60 -18.62
N VAL A 715 -20.10 -34.31 -18.90
CA VAL A 715 -20.37 -33.76 -20.24
C VAL A 715 -19.12 -33.37 -21.03
N ARG A 716 -19.22 -33.44 -22.35
CA ARG A 716 -18.20 -32.97 -23.29
C ARG A 716 -18.25 -31.44 -23.37
N ARG A 717 -17.33 -30.77 -22.67
CA ARG A 717 -17.30 -29.29 -22.58
C ARG A 717 -17.32 -28.58 -23.93
N TYR A 718 -16.73 -29.18 -24.98
CA TYR A 718 -16.76 -28.57 -26.31
C TYR A 718 -18.16 -28.52 -26.92
N THR A 719 -19.07 -29.43 -26.55
CA THR A 719 -20.46 -29.41 -27.04
C THR A 719 -21.28 -28.28 -26.44
N LEU A 720 -20.87 -27.74 -25.28
CA LEU A 720 -21.44 -26.49 -24.76
C LEU A 720 -21.06 -25.29 -25.66
N PHE A 721 -19.86 -25.30 -26.25
CA PHE A 721 -19.47 -24.30 -27.25
C PHE A 721 -20.30 -24.42 -28.52
N ASP A 722 -20.56 -25.65 -28.98
CA ASP A 722 -21.45 -25.89 -30.12
C ASP A 722 -22.86 -25.36 -29.84
N SER A 723 -23.45 -25.68 -28.68
CA SER A 723 -24.79 -25.22 -28.29
C SER A 723 -24.94 -23.70 -28.16
N VAL A 724 -23.84 -22.98 -27.93
CA VAL A 724 -23.82 -21.52 -27.89
C VAL A 724 -23.64 -20.90 -29.28
N THR A 725 -22.99 -21.62 -30.21
CA THR A 725 -22.62 -21.07 -31.53
C THR A 725 -23.49 -21.56 -32.69
N LYS A 726 -24.24 -22.65 -32.49
CA LYS A 726 -25.03 -23.34 -33.51
C LYS A 726 -26.49 -23.49 -33.04
N PRO A 727 -27.44 -22.71 -33.58
CA PRO A 727 -28.83 -22.69 -33.15
C PRO A 727 -29.51 -24.07 -33.19
N GLU A 728 -29.11 -24.95 -34.12
CA GLU A 728 -29.66 -26.30 -34.31
C GLU A 728 -29.46 -27.23 -33.09
N HIS A 729 -28.46 -26.94 -32.24
CA HIS A 729 -28.20 -27.73 -31.05
C HIS A 729 -29.04 -27.31 -29.84
N GLY A 730 -29.61 -26.11 -29.82
CA GLY A 730 -30.41 -25.62 -28.69
C GLY A 730 -29.65 -25.66 -27.35
N GLN A 731 -30.36 -25.63 -26.22
CA GLN A 731 -29.75 -25.73 -24.88
C GLN A 731 -29.47 -27.18 -24.51
N ARG A 732 -28.62 -27.87 -25.29
CA ARG A 732 -28.26 -29.27 -25.07
C ARG A 732 -26.78 -29.42 -24.81
N ILE A 733 -26.37 -30.54 -24.22
CA ILE A 733 -24.95 -30.88 -24.04
C ILE A 733 -24.74 -32.39 -24.15
N GLN A 734 -23.61 -32.83 -24.68
CA GLN A 734 -23.37 -34.25 -24.90
C GLN A 734 -22.69 -34.90 -23.70
N SER A 735 -23.20 -36.05 -23.26
CA SER A 735 -22.56 -36.92 -22.28
C SER A 735 -21.22 -37.47 -22.81
N ARG A 736 -20.24 -37.61 -21.91
CA ARG A 736 -18.94 -38.25 -22.18
C ARG A 736 -19.07 -39.77 -22.23
N GLU A 737 -20.02 -40.33 -21.48
CA GLU A 737 -20.15 -41.76 -21.23
C GLU A 737 -20.73 -42.50 -22.43
N ASP A 738 -21.83 -41.99 -22.98
CA ASP A 738 -22.61 -42.64 -24.04
C ASP A 738 -22.78 -41.77 -25.30
N GLY A 739 -22.34 -40.51 -25.25
CA GLY A 739 -22.49 -39.58 -26.37
C GLY A 739 -23.93 -39.11 -26.60
N GLN A 740 -24.86 -39.35 -25.69
CA GLN A 740 -26.23 -38.85 -25.83
C GLN A 740 -26.32 -37.35 -25.52
N TRP A 741 -27.25 -36.66 -26.17
CA TRP A 741 -27.55 -35.26 -25.90
C TRP A 741 -28.50 -35.15 -24.70
N ILE A 742 -28.13 -34.30 -23.75
CA ILE A 742 -28.86 -33.98 -22.53
C ILE A 742 -29.45 -32.58 -22.70
N ASP A 743 -30.76 -32.46 -22.57
CA ASP A 743 -31.44 -31.15 -22.51
C ASP A 743 -31.16 -30.46 -21.17
N LEU A 744 -30.76 -29.19 -21.27
CA LEU A 744 -30.49 -28.31 -20.15
C LEU A 744 -31.63 -27.31 -20.03
N ASN A 745 -32.09 -27.06 -18.80
CA ASN A 745 -32.99 -25.94 -18.59
C ASN A 745 -32.21 -24.60 -18.69
N PRO A 746 -32.91 -23.45 -18.87
CA PRO A 746 -32.25 -22.15 -19.05
C PRO A 746 -31.36 -21.70 -17.89
N LYS A 747 -31.60 -22.22 -16.68
CA LYS A 747 -30.75 -21.94 -15.51
C LYS A 747 -29.48 -22.79 -15.57
N GLU A 748 -29.60 -24.10 -15.76
CA GLU A 748 -28.47 -25.04 -15.91
C GLU A 748 -27.55 -24.62 -17.05
N PHE A 749 -28.11 -24.19 -18.18
CA PHE A 749 -27.35 -23.73 -19.34
C PHE A 749 -26.53 -22.48 -19.01
N ARG A 750 -27.13 -21.49 -18.33
CA ARG A 750 -26.44 -20.27 -17.89
C ARG A 750 -25.39 -20.55 -16.82
N ASP A 751 -25.70 -21.42 -15.87
CA ASP A 751 -24.77 -21.79 -14.79
C ASP A 751 -23.53 -22.51 -15.36
N LEU A 752 -23.71 -23.45 -16.29
CA LEU A 752 -22.62 -24.15 -16.98
C LEU A 752 -21.75 -23.20 -17.84
N ILE A 753 -22.38 -22.27 -18.57
CA ILE A 753 -21.66 -21.24 -19.32
C ILE A 753 -20.81 -20.39 -18.37
N THR A 754 -21.41 -19.95 -17.26
CA THR A 754 -20.72 -19.07 -16.31
C THR A 754 -19.52 -19.75 -15.68
N ILE A 755 -19.66 -21.02 -15.26
CA ILE A 755 -18.54 -21.82 -14.73
C ILE A 755 -17.44 -22.01 -15.80
N THR A 756 -17.84 -22.24 -17.05
CA THR A 756 -16.89 -22.43 -18.16
C THR A 756 -16.08 -21.16 -18.44
N VAL A 757 -16.73 -20.00 -18.49
CA VAL A 757 -16.06 -18.70 -18.68
C VAL A 757 -15.17 -18.36 -17.48
N ALA A 758 -15.65 -18.55 -16.25
CA ALA A 758 -14.88 -18.29 -15.03
C ALA A 758 -13.59 -19.13 -14.97
N ASN A 759 -13.66 -20.42 -15.33
CA ASN A 759 -12.49 -21.29 -15.41
C ASN A 759 -11.45 -20.78 -16.42
N TRP A 760 -11.88 -20.22 -17.55
CA TRP A 760 -10.95 -19.65 -18.52
C TRP A 760 -10.34 -18.33 -18.03
N VAL A 761 -11.14 -17.43 -17.44
CA VAL A 761 -10.66 -16.15 -16.89
C VAL A 761 -9.56 -16.38 -15.87
N GLU A 762 -9.77 -17.32 -14.93
CA GLU A 762 -8.78 -17.67 -13.91
C GLU A 762 -7.45 -18.16 -14.51
N GLN A 763 -7.53 -18.97 -15.58
CA GLN A 763 -6.33 -19.46 -16.26
C GLN A 763 -5.61 -18.32 -17.00
N ALA A 764 -6.35 -17.42 -17.66
CA ALA A 764 -5.80 -16.28 -18.38
C ALA A 764 -5.09 -15.30 -17.44
N GLU A 765 -5.67 -15.00 -16.28
CA GLU A 765 -5.07 -14.10 -15.30
C GLU A 765 -3.81 -14.68 -14.64
N ARG A 766 -3.76 -16.01 -14.41
CA ARG A 766 -2.57 -16.69 -13.89
C ARG A 766 -1.43 -16.76 -14.90
N ARG A 767 -1.75 -16.78 -16.20
CA ARG A 767 -0.78 -16.97 -17.28
C ARG A 767 -1.03 -15.96 -18.41
N PRO A 768 -0.84 -14.65 -18.14
CA PRO A 768 -1.21 -13.59 -19.07
C PRO A 768 -0.40 -13.59 -20.37
N SER A 769 0.76 -14.26 -20.38
CA SER A 769 1.63 -14.41 -21.55
C SER A 769 1.36 -15.67 -22.40
N ASP A 770 0.46 -16.56 -21.98
CA ASP A 770 0.20 -17.80 -22.72
C ASP A 770 -0.76 -17.57 -23.91
N ARG A 771 -0.21 -17.54 -25.13
CA ARG A 771 -0.96 -17.36 -26.38
C ARG A 771 -2.05 -18.43 -26.60
N ARG A 772 -1.94 -19.61 -25.98
CA ARG A 772 -2.95 -20.69 -26.12
C ARG A 772 -4.25 -20.37 -25.38
N LEU A 773 -4.19 -19.44 -24.43
CA LEU A 773 -5.33 -18.99 -23.62
C LEU A 773 -6.04 -17.76 -24.21
N ARG A 774 -5.74 -17.32 -25.44
CA ARG A 774 -6.54 -16.26 -26.09
C ARG A 774 -8.01 -16.68 -26.26
N PRO A 775 -8.98 -15.77 -26.06
CA PRO A 775 -10.39 -16.11 -26.13
C PRO A 775 -10.75 -16.55 -27.56
N ARG A 776 -11.33 -17.73 -27.70
CA ARG A 776 -11.77 -18.26 -29.00
C ARG A 776 -13.20 -17.81 -29.32
N PRO A 777 -13.62 -17.79 -30.60
CA PRO A 777 -14.96 -17.33 -30.98
C PRO A 777 -16.12 -17.94 -30.19
N PRO A 778 -16.13 -19.26 -29.86
CA PRO A 778 -17.21 -19.82 -29.05
C PRO A 778 -17.25 -19.31 -27.60
N LEU A 779 -16.09 -18.99 -27.04
CA LEU A 779 -16.00 -18.40 -25.70
C LEU A 779 -16.45 -16.92 -25.72
N LEU A 780 -16.17 -16.19 -26.81
CA LEU A 780 -16.69 -14.83 -27.00
C LEU A 780 -18.21 -14.83 -27.17
N ALA A 781 -18.79 -15.86 -27.81
CA ALA A 781 -20.23 -15.99 -27.97
C ALA A 781 -20.95 -16.24 -26.61
N MET A 782 -20.29 -16.90 -25.66
CA MET A 782 -20.80 -17.11 -24.29
C MET A 782 -21.01 -15.81 -23.51
N ARG A 783 -20.39 -14.71 -23.94
CA ARG A 783 -20.48 -13.37 -23.34
C ARG A 783 -21.92 -12.86 -23.18
N SER A 784 -22.82 -13.18 -24.10
CA SER A 784 -24.22 -12.72 -24.08
C SER A 784 -25.06 -13.38 -22.98
N TYR A 785 -24.61 -14.53 -22.46
CA TYR A 785 -25.31 -15.30 -21.42
C TYR A 785 -24.87 -14.92 -20.00
N LEU A 786 -23.81 -14.11 -19.88
CA LEU A 786 -23.29 -13.62 -18.61
C LEU A 786 -24.15 -12.47 -18.07
N SER A 787 -24.18 -12.31 -16.74
CA SER A 787 -24.68 -11.08 -16.12
C SER A 787 -23.87 -9.86 -16.59
N GLU A 788 -24.42 -8.67 -16.41
CA GLU A 788 -23.80 -7.43 -16.86
C GLU A 788 -22.39 -7.24 -16.28
N GLU A 789 -22.23 -7.51 -14.99
CA GLU A 789 -20.95 -7.28 -14.31
C GLU A 789 -19.92 -8.38 -14.64
N ALA A 790 -20.38 -9.64 -14.78
CA ALA A 790 -19.59 -10.78 -15.25
C ALA A 790 -19.01 -10.53 -16.65
N ARG A 791 -19.85 -9.96 -17.52
CA ARG A 791 -19.49 -9.55 -18.87
C ARG A 791 -18.43 -8.44 -18.85
N ALA A 792 -18.61 -7.42 -18.02
CA ALA A 792 -17.65 -6.33 -17.88
C ALA A 792 -16.27 -6.82 -17.39
N HIS A 793 -16.23 -7.80 -16.49
CA HIS A 793 -14.98 -8.40 -16.03
C HIS A 793 -14.32 -9.26 -17.11
N PHE A 794 -15.07 -10.15 -17.78
CA PHE A 794 -14.58 -10.92 -18.92
C PHE A 794 -13.98 -10.03 -20.01
N ASP A 795 -14.63 -8.91 -20.34
CA ASP A 795 -14.16 -7.94 -21.34
C ASP A 795 -12.85 -7.27 -20.93
N ARG A 796 -12.68 -6.93 -19.64
CA ARG A 796 -11.40 -6.39 -19.13
C ARG A 796 -10.26 -7.38 -19.30
N VAL A 797 -10.47 -8.64 -18.97
CA VAL A 797 -9.44 -9.69 -19.09
C VAL A 797 -9.11 -9.95 -20.56
N CYS A 798 -10.11 -9.98 -21.44
CA CYS A 798 -9.89 -10.06 -22.89
C CYS A 798 -9.06 -8.88 -23.41
N ARG A 799 -9.39 -7.63 -23.03
CA ARG A 799 -8.62 -6.43 -23.42
C ARG A 799 -7.17 -6.51 -22.97
N ARG A 800 -6.92 -6.95 -21.73
CA ARG A 800 -5.56 -7.14 -21.19
C ARG A 800 -4.78 -8.19 -21.99
N MET A 801 -5.42 -9.28 -22.40
CA MET A 801 -4.80 -10.33 -23.23
C MET A 801 -4.52 -9.87 -24.68
N HIS A 802 -5.35 -8.97 -25.23
CA HIS A 802 -5.13 -8.37 -26.56
C HIS A 802 -4.03 -7.29 -26.57
N GLY A 803 -3.85 -6.53 -25.48
CA GLY A 803 -2.79 -5.53 -25.33
C GLY A 803 -1.37 -6.07 -25.15
N LEU A 804 -1.22 -7.39 -24.93
CA LEU A 804 0.07 -8.08 -24.76
C LEU A 804 0.62 -8.69 -26.08
N GLY A 805 0.04 -8.34 -27.22
CA GLY A 805 0.61 -8.67 -28.52
C GLY A 805 0.18 -7.66 -29.58
N GLY A 806 1.04 -6.66 -29.80
CA GLY A 806 1.15 -6.02 -31.11
C GLY A 806 1.53 -7.02 -32.20
#